data_AF-A0A961ICN0-F1
#
_entry.id   AF-A0A961ICN0-F1
#
_cell.length_a   1.000
_cell.length_b   1.000
_cell.length_c   1.000
_cell.angle_alpha   90.00
_cell.angle_beta   90.00
_cell.angle_gamma   90.00
#
_symmetry.space_group_name_H-M   'P 1'
#
loop_
_entity.id
_entity.type
_entity.pdbx_description
1 polymer ?
#
loop_
_entity_poly.entity_id
_entity_poly.type
_entity_poly.pdbx_seq_one_letter_code
_entity_poly.pdbx_strand_id
1 'polypeptide(L)'
;AFELHLEAIQSLYLTARYQEAEALFVTVHKRARSPLDQARLYTICVVMYTNMGRHREAIRMGIHGLRHLRYGLSEDPGVIRILANVLRLRMRRRGKSIEEIAHLPRMQDPRLLAIMDLLMAIVPSAFFIHQNLFALIVLRMVRLSVQFGNVNESAYGYLTYGVLLITAFQNIDRARAYSKVAMRLMESSGPTGLECRMHVVYGSFINHWIDNIKYNSKYLRKAFREGLESGDNVYAGYALANRIFASVVKDDTLDEQDRLARTFLRFTDRTGDRDVENDFLLVLQANRNLRGLTHVTDSFNDSEYDEHTHINEMRDGNPVTLCWFYLLKMQNLYILGHYAHAWQAVQTLSKIIEPAQALVIGPEFIFFRGLIAARLAENQIRTGIWQMSGFFYRRHLRISIRQYEKWTRYSPATFGHKLELLKAEHYRLIGRDRPAIAAYSEACRLAGLRNALRVRAIVGERAGQYYSEQTAEDLAVGYLRGAYRDYLNWGALLKVQQLETQYNRYNLSAHVPHAQSITTDSSSTGNAEQSGPQKLDVAAIAMSARALSREIVLDRLLARLMEILLLQSGGRRGFFIRNNGTEYRVEAGGDMERNPRITIESRPLENHPDLPVSVVQYVINTNESLVLVNAGESLFKDDAYIKSRRIRSLLCMPVMLHGKPSGILYLENNLTAGTFTPDRLEVLSILSAQAAVSLENALMYAGLEQQVAERTQEVQHTLEKVQNLKVQQDSDYYLTSLLVQPLARISVTNERIQVRGLVHQKKQFQYKKWSEQIGGDVCIARDITLQDRDCVVFISADAMGKSLQGAGGVLVLGSVFESIISGVGAYEEIARLAPA
;
A
#
# COMPACT_ATOMS: atom_id res chain seq x y z
N ALA A 1 32.75 27.60 0.27
CA ALA A 1 33.41 26.91 1.40
C ALA A 1 32.39 26.32 2.38
N PHE A 2 31.47 27.11 2.97
CA PHE A 2 30.47 26.59 3.92
C PHE A 2 29.57 25.49 3.31
N GLU A 3 28.99 25.73 2.12
CA GLU A 3 28.17 24.74 1.41
C GLU A 3 28.88 23.39 1.18
N LEU A 4 30.14 23.43 0.71
CA LEU A 4 30.94 22.22 0.50
C LEU A 4 31.12 21.40 1.79
N HIS A 5 31.25 22.08 2.94
CA HIS A 5 31.35 21.37 4.21
C HIS A 5 29.99 20.79 4.65
N LEU A 6 28.87 21.46 4.34
CA LEU A 6 27.54 20.90 4.61
C LEU A 6 27.29 19.65 3.78
N GLU A 7 27.58 19.68 2.49
CA GLU A 7 27.46 18.51 1.60
C GLU A 7 28.43 17.39 1.99
N ALA A 8 29.63 17.71 2.47
CA ALA A 8 30.57 16.72 3.00
C ALA A 8 30.04 16.05 4.27
N ILE A 9 29.48 16.81 5.23
CA ILE A 9 28.83 16.22 6.43
C ILE A 9 27.69 15.30 5.98
N GLN A 10 26.87 15.74 5.02
CA GLN A 10 25.76 14.93 4.49
C GLN A 10 26.23 13.62 3.87
N SER A 11 27.24 13.69 3.01
CA SER A 11 27.82 12.52 2.35
C SER A 11 28.42 11.53 3.35
N LEU A 12 29.10 12.03 4.39
CA LEU A 12 29.70 11.20 5.44
C LEU A 12 28.64 10.45 6.24
N TYR A 13 27.57 11.11 6.71
CA TYR A 13 26.56 10.37 7.48
C TYR A 13 25.71 9.44 6.60
N LEU A 14 25.43 9.80 5.34
CA LEU A 14 24.71 8.92 4.40
C LEU A 14 25.51 7.64 4.06
N THR A 15 26.83 7.67 4.24
CA THR A 15 27.72 6.50 4.11
C THR A 15 28.08 5.87 5.45
N ALA A 16 27.30 6.14 6.51
CA ALA A 16 27.48 5.62 7.86
C ALA A 16 28.82 5.98 8.54
N ARG A 17 29.55 6.98 8.05
CA ARG A 17 30.81 7.50 8.65
C ARG A 17 30.51 8.58 9.69
N TYR A 18 29.71 8.21 10.70
CA TYR A 18 29.14 9.15 11.67
C TYR A 18 30.18 9.93 12.49
N GLN A 19 31.26 9.26 12.92
CA GLN A 19 32.31 9.90 13.74
C GLN A 19 33.01 11.04 12.98
N GLU A 20 33.25 10.85 11.69
CA GLU A 20 33.86 11.86 10.82
C GLU A 20 32.89 13.02 10.56
N ALA A 21 31.60 12.71 10.36
CA ALA A 21 30.55 13.71 10.23
C ALA A 21 30.43 14.58 11.50
N GLU A 22 30.47 13.99 12.69
CA GLU A 22 30.45 14.70 13.98
C GLU A 22 31.69 15.61 14.14
N ALA A 23 32.88 15.11 13.82
CA ALA A 23 34.12 15.89 13.88
C ALA A 23 34.10 17.09 12.93
N LEU A 24 33.57 16.88 11.72
CA LEU A 24 33.41 17.95 10.74
C LEU A 24 32.35 18.97 11.18
N PHE A 25 31.23 18.53 11.76
CA PHE A 25 30.22 19.41 12.36
C PHE A 25 30.83 20.35 13.40
N VAL A 26 31.61 19.83 14.34
CA VAL A 26 32.28 20.65 15.38
C VAL A 26 33.20 21.69 14.75
N THR A 27 33.90 21.32 13.68
CA THR A 27 34.84 22.19 12.97
C THR A 27 34.11 23.34 12.24
N VAL A 28 33.02 23.02 11.55
CA VAL A 28 32.19 23.99 10.81
C VAL A 28 31.43 24.89 11.79
N HIS A 29 30.94 24.33 12.90
CA HIS A 29 30.20 25.08 13.92
C HIS A 29 31.02 26.24 14.49
N LYS A 30 32.32 26.05 14.73
CA LYS A 30 33.24 27.11 15.19
C LYS A 30 33.43 28.25 14.17
N ARG A 31 33.16 28.00 12.89
CA ARG A 31 33.41 28.93 11.78
C ARG A 31 32.14 29.57 11.22
N ALA A 32 30.96 29.00 11.49
CA ALA A 32 29.67 29.52 11.05
C ALA A 32 29.30 30.79 11.83
N ARG A 33 29.26 31.95 11.15
CA ARG A 33 29.04 33.27 11.77
C ARG A 33 27.60 33.78 11.68
N SER A 34 26.82 33.36 10.68
CA SER A 34 25.42 33.79 10.51
C SER A 34 24.47 32.91 11.32
N PRO A 35 23.44 33.48 11.99
CA PRO A 35 22.37 32.69 12.62
C PRO A 35 21.66 31.73 11.65
N LEU A 36 21.54 32.10 10.36
CA LEU A 36 20.93 31.25 9.33
C LEU A 36 21.84 30.08 8.96
N ASP A 37 23.15 30.32 8.83
CA ASP A 37 24.13 29.26 8.57
C ASP A 37 24.18 28.27 9.74
N GLN A 38 24.16 28.78 10.97
CA GLN A 38 24.09 27.95 12.17
C GLN A 38 22.82 27.09 12.17
N ALA A 39 21.65 27.66 11.84
CA ALA A 39 20.41 26.90 11.77
C ALA A 39 20.44 25.77 10.72
N ARG A 40 21.01 26.02 9.53
CA ARG A 40 21.18 24.99 8.49
C ARG A 40 22.11 23.87 8.94
N LEU A 41 23.23 24.22 9.59
CA LEU A 41 24.17 23.25 10.15
C LEU A 41 23.50 22.39 11.24
N TYR A 42 22.74 23.00 12.15
CA TYR A 42 21.97 22.27 13.16
C TYR A 42 20.91 21.37 12.55
N THR A 43 20.23 21.80 11.48
CA THR A 43 19.23 20.97 10.78
C THR A 43 19.83 19.65 10.30
N ILE A 44 21.01 19.71 9.66
CA ILE A 44 21.75 18.51 9.21
C ILE A 44 22.14 17.64 10.41
N CYS A 45 22.59 18.24 11.50
CA CYS A 45 22.97 17.54 12.72
C CYS A 45 21.77 16.83 13.39
N VAL A 46 20.59 17.46 13.40
CA VAL A 46 19.34 16.83 13.86
C VAL A 46 19.02 15.59 13.03
N VAL A 47 19.05 15.72 11.69
CA VAL A 47 18.79 14.60 10.78
C VAL A 47 19.80 13.47 10.97
N MET A 48 21.08 13.80 11.12
CA MET A 48 22.13 12.83 11.41
C MET A 48 21.88 12.07 12.72
N TYR A 49 21.59 12.76 13.82
CA TYR A 49 21.30 12.10 15.09
C TYR A 49 20.00 11.29 15.07
N THR A 50 18.99 11.74 14.32
CA THR A 50 17.78 10.95 14.07
C THR A 50 18.11 9.65 13.33
N ASN A 51 18.99 9.66 12.32
CA ASN A 51 19.45 8.44 11.64
C ASN A 51 20.16 7.47 12.58
N MET A 52 20.89 7.97 13.58
CA MET A 52 21.62 7.14 14.55
C MET A 52 20.73 6.60 15.69
N GLY A 53 19.41 6.86 15.68
CA GLY A 53 18.51 6.55 16.81
C GLY A 53 18.73 7.43 18.05
N ARG A 54 19.62 8.42 17.98
CA ARG A 54 19.98 9.34 19.08
C ARG A 54 18.96 10.47 19.22
N HIS A 55 17.71 10.10 19.47
CA HIS A 55 16.56 11.01 19.44
C HIS A 55 16.65 12.14 20.48
N ARG A 56 17.19 11.88 21.67
CA ARG A 56 17.36 12.90 22.72
C ARG A 56 18.35 13.97 22.28
N GLU A 57 19.49 13.57 21.73
CA GLU A 57 20.48 14.51 21.19
C GLU A 57 19.94 15.29 20.00
N ALA A 58 19.21 14.65 19.09
CA ALA A 58 18.54 15.31 17.97
C ALA A 58 17.61 16.44 18.46
N ILE A 59 16.76 16.18 19.46
CA ILE A 59 15.85 17.19 20.02
C ILE A 59 16.66 18.35 20.64
N ARG A 60 17.67 18.04 21.45
CA ARG A 60 18.50 19.07 22.10
C ARG A 60 19.20 19.95 21.08
N MET A 61 19.81 19.37 20.05
CA MET A 61 20.48 20.12 18.98
C MET A 61 19.50 21.00 18.22
N GLY A 62 18.31 20.48 17.90
CA GLY A 62 17.27 21.26 17.23
C GLY A 62 16.79 22.45 18.06
N ILE A 63 16.58 22.26 19.37
CA ILE A 63 16.24 23.36 20.28
C ILE A 63 17.37 24.40 20.35
N HIS A 64 18.64 23.98 20.37
CA HIS A 64 19.78 24.89 20.34
C HIS A 64 19.83 25.69 19.03
N GLY A 65 19.65 25.05 17.88
CA GLY A 65 19.56 25.72 16.58
C GLY A 65 18.44 26.77 16.54
N LEU A 66 17.26 26.47 17.12
CA LEU A 66 16.15 27.43 17.20
C LEU A 66 16.47 28.66 18.07
N ARG A 67 17.31 28.52 19.11
CA ARG A 67 17.74 29.66 19.95
C ARG A 67 18.59 30.66 19.17
N HIS A 68 19.42 30.21 18.23
CA HIS A 68 20.18 31.11 17.34
C HIS A 68 19.25 31.95 16.46
N LEU A 69 18.10 31.41 16.08
CA LEU A 69 17.03 32.13 15.38
C LEU A 69 16.12 32.94 16.33
N ARG A 70 16.47 33.11 17.61
CA ARG A 70 15.65 33.77 18.64
C ARG A 70 14.25 33.16 18.74
N TYR A 71 14.12 31.84 18.59
CA TYR A 71 12.87 31.12 18.66
C TYR A 71 12.87 30.12 19.83
N GLY A 72 12.10 30.40 20.87
CA GLY A 72 12.06 29.56 22.07
C GLY A 72 11.13 28.35 21.92
N LEU A 73 11.68 27.14 22.03
CA LEU A 73 10.94 25.88 22.13
C LEU A 73 11.22 25.21 23.49
N SER A 74 10.17 24.71 24.14
CA SER A 74 10.29 23.98 25.41
C SER A 74 10.68 22.55 25.10
N GLU A 75 11.65 21.97 25.81
CA GLU A 75 12.00 20.55 25.65
C GLU A 75 10.88 19.65 26.20
N ASP A 76 10.31 20.01 27.36
CA ASP A 76 9.15 19.33 27.95
C ASP A 76 7.97 20.28 28.12
N PRO A 77 7.05 20.36 27.14
CA PRO A 77 5.85 21.16 27.28
C PRO A 77 4.74 20.38 27.99
N GLY A 78 4.31 20.83 29.17
CA GLY A 78 3.12 20.29 29.82
C GLY A 78 1.82 20.50 29.01
N VAL A 79 0.81 19.68 29.29
CA VAL A 79 -0.50 19.66 28.59
C VAL A 79 -1.18 21.02 28.52
N ILE A 80 -1.08 21.84 29.58
CA ILE A 80 -1.63 23.20 29.62
C ILE A 80 -1.07 24.07 28.49
N ARG A 81 0.24 23.94 28.21
CA ARG A 81 0.90 24.69 27.14
C ARG A 81 0.42 24.24 25.76
N ILE A 82 0.13 22.96 25.59
CA ILE A 82 -0.46 22.41 24.34
C ILE A 82 -1.85 22.98 24.15
N LEU A 83 -2.72 22.91 25.15
CA LEU A 83 -4.08 23.44 25.11
C LEU A 83 -4.09 24.95 24.79
N ALA A 84 -3.19 25.72 25.38
CA ALA A 84 -3.03 27.13 25.06
C ALA A 84 -2.65 27.36 23.59
N ASN A 85 -1.81 26.52 22.99
CA ASN A 85 -1.47 26.61 21.57
C ASN A 85 -2.62 26.17 20.66
N VAL A 86 -3.44 25.18 21.07
CA VAL A 86 -4.68 24.80 20.37
C VAL A 86 -5.65 25.99 20.32
N LEU A 87 -5.87 26.66 21.45
CA LEU A 87 -6.73 27.85 21.51
C LEU A 87 -6.20 28.99 20.63
N ARG A 88 -4.90 29.28 20.70
CA ARG A 88 -4.26 30.30 19.84
C ARG A 88 -4.40 29.97 18.35
N LEU A 89 -4.21 28.70 17.97
CA LEU A 89 -4.40 28.28 16.58
C LEU A 89 -5.85 28.47 16.13
N ARG A 90 -6.83 28.07 16.97
CA ARG A 90 -8.26 28.29 16.68
C ARG A 90 -8.59 29.78 16.49
N MET A 91 -8.08 30.65 17.37
CA MET A 91 -8.28 32.09 17.24
C MET A 91 -7.67 32.67 15.96
N ARG A 92 -6.45 32.26 15.61
CA ARG A 92 -5.75 32.76 14.41
C ARG A 92 -6.33 32.23 13.09
N ARG A 93 -7.05 31.12 13.15
CA ARG A 93 -7.81 30.58 12.01
C ARG A 93 -9.21 31.18 11.90
N ARG A 94 -9.67 31.99 12.86
CA ARG A 94 -11.03 32.56 12.82
C ARG A 94 -11.19 33.38 11.54
N GLY A 95 -12.23 33.08 10.77
CA GLY A 95 -12.50 33.71 9.47
C GLY A 95 -11.78 33.10 8.27
N LYS A 96 -11.06 31.99 8.43
CA LYS A 96 -10.47 31.22 7.31
C LYS A 96 -11.03 29.80 7.27
N SER A 97 -11.56 29.36 6.13
CA SER A 97 -11.93 27.95 5.93
C SER A 97 -10.67 27.08 5.84
N ILE A 98 -10.80 25.75 5.98
CA ILE A 98 -9.61 24.87 5.89
C ILE A 98 -9.08 24.89 4.45
N GLU A 99 -9.98 24.97 3.48
CA GLU A 99 -9.72 24.99 2.05
C GLU A 99 -8.95 26.26 1.63
N GLU A 100 -9.32 27.42 2.18
CA GLU A 100 -8.62 28.70 1.95
C GLU A 100 -7.17 28.67 2.45
N ILE A 101 -6.83 27.84 3.43
CA ILE A 101 -5.46 27.75 3.95
C ILE A 101 -4.49 27.30 2.86
N ALA A 102 -4.93 26.50 1.88
CA ALA A 102 -4.09 26.08 0.75
C ALA A 102 -3.63 27.26 -0.12
N HIS A 103 -4.40 28.35 -0.14
CA HIS A 103 -4.20 29.51 -1.03
C HIS A 103 -3.55 30.70 -0.33
N LEU A 104 -3.08 30.53 0.92
CA LEU A 104 -2.33 31.58 1.60
C LEU A 104 -1.05 31.93 0.81
N PRO A 105 -0.62 33.20 0.82
CA PRO A 105 0.57 33.64 0.09
C PRO A 105 1.82 32.89 0.57
N ARG A 106 2.87 32.88 -0.25
CA ARG A 106 4.13 32.24 0.12
C ARG A 106 4.83 32.99 1.26
N MET A 107 5.35 32.26 2.24
CA MET A 107 6.19 32.81 3.31
C MET A 107 7.53 33.29 2.73
N GLN A 108 7.93 34.53 3.04
CA GLN A 108 9.13 35.16 2.46
C GLN A 108 10.26 35.41 3.48
N ASP A 109 9.97 35.47 4.79
CA ASP A 109 10.97 35.78 5.81
C ASP A 109 12.01 34.63 5.95
N PRO A 110 13.30 34.85 5.60
CA PRO A 110 14.33 33.81 5.67
C PRO A 110 14.50 33.18 7.05
N ARG A 111 14.26 33.96 8.11
CA ARG A 111 14.33 33.47 9.49
C ARG A 111 13.18 32.51 9.77
N LEU A 112 11.96 32.81 9.31
CA LEU A 112 10.81 31.93 9.50
C LEU A 112 10.94 30.65 8.66
N LEU A 113 11.50 30.74 7.45
CA LEU A 113 11.82 29.57 6.62
C LEU A 113 12.78 28.63 7.35
N ALA A 114 13.88 29.15 7.91
CA ALA A 114 14.82 28.35 8.70
C ALA A 114 14.19 27.77 9.98
N ILE A 115 13.25 28.48 10.61
CA ILE A 115 12.49 27.95 11.76
C ILE A 115 11.58 26.79 11.32
N MET A 116 10.89 26.90 10.18
CA MET A 116 10.01 25.84 9.67
C MET A 116 10.79 24.57 9.34
N ASP A 117 11.94 24.71 8.69
CA ASP A 117 12.82 23.59 8.34
C ASP A 117 13.36 22.87 9.59
N LEU A 118 13.92 23.63 10.55
CA LEU A 118 14.44 23.05 11.78
C LEU A 118 13.34 22.43 12.66
N LEU A 119 12.14 23.04 12.71
CA LEU A 119 10.99 22.44 13.39
C LEU A 119 10.62 21.09 12.75
N MET A 120 10.55 21.04 11.41
CA MET A 120 10.26 19.80 10.66
C MET A 120 11.30 18.71 10.95
N ALA A 121 12.59 19.06 10.98
CA ALA A 121 13.66 18.10 11.27
C ALA A 121 13.55 17.47 12.68
N ILE A 122 13.03 18.21 13.66
CA ILE A 122 12.84 17.71 15.04
C ILE A 122 11.64 16.75 15.15
N VAL A 123 10.65 16.86 14.24
CA VAL A 123 9.36 16.14 14.35
C VAL A 123 9.53 14.63 14.54
N PRO A 124 10.34 13.89 13.75
CA PRO A 124 10.46 12.43 13.91
C PRO A 124 10.96 12.04 15.30
N SER A 125 12.05 12.66 15.79
CA SER A 125 12.59 12.36 17.11
C SER A 125 11.60 12.73 18.22
N ALA A 126 10.92 13.88 18.11
CA ALA A 126 9.89 14.27 19.07
C ALA A 126 8.71 13.29 19.08
N PHE A 127 8.34 12.73 17.93
CA PHE A 127 7.30 11.71 17.84
C PHE A 127 7.67 10.44 18.60
N PHE A 128 8.90 9.93 18.47
CA PHE A 128 9.27 8.68 19.15
C PHE A 128 9.35 8.82 20.67
N ILE A 129 9.95 9.89 21.18
CA ILE A 129 10.30 9.96 22.61
C ILE A 129 9.58 11.04 23.41
N HIS A 130 8.84 11.97 22.78
CA HIS A 130 8.19 13.09 23.49
C HIS A 130 6.92 13.61 22.81
N GLN A 131 5.80 12.89 22.94
CA GLN A 131 4.51 13.18 22.29
C GLN A 131 3.98 14.61 22.52
N ASN A 132 4.15 15.15 23.73
CA ASN A 132 3.78 16.53 24.04
C ASN A 132 4.59 17.58 23.23
N LEU A 133 5.88 17.32 23.01
CA LEU A 133 6.75 18.18 22.20
C LEU A 133 6.38 18.07 20.72
N PHE A 134 6.14 16.85 20.24
CA PHE A 134 5.60 16.61 18.90
C PHE A 134 4.33 17.44 18.66
N ALA A 135 3.34 17.36 19.55
CA ALA A 135 2.11 18.14 19.45
C ALA A 135 2.37 19.65 19.43
N LEU A 136 3.28 20.15 20.27
CA LEU A 136 3.65 21.57 20.31
C LEU A 136 4.30 22.05 19.00
N ILE A 137 5.22 21.26 18.44
CA ILE A 137 5.92 21.58 17.18
C ILE A 137 4.91 21.65 16.05
N VAL A 138 4.07 20.63 15.89
CA VAL A 138 3.05 20.56 14.84
C VAL A 138 2.08 21.75 14.94
N LEU A 139 1.57 22.06 16.13
CA LEU A 139 0.70 23.22 16.35
C LEU A 139 1.40 24.54 15.97
N ARG A 140 2.71 24.65 16.20
CA ARG A 140 3.50 25.84 15.85
C ARG A 140 3.72 25.96 14.35
N MET A 141 4.05 24.87 13.66
CA MET A 141 4.21 24.86 12.20
C MET A 141 2.92 25.30 11.51
N VAL A 142 1.77 24.74 11.91
CA VAL A 142 0.46 25.13 11.37
C VAL A 142 0.16 26.60 11.69
N ARG A 143 0.43 27.04 12.92
CA ARG A 143 0.18 28.45 13.31
C ARG A 143 1.02 29.42 12.51
N LEU A 144 2.32 29.15 12.35
CA LEU A 144 3.23 30.00 11.57
C LEU A 144 2.75 30.08 10.12
N SER A 145 2.34 28.95 9.53
CA SER A 145 1.83 28.89 8.16
C SER A 145 0.54 29.71 7.99
N VAL A 146 -0.39 29.61 8.94
CA VAL A 146 -1.65 30.39 8.92
C VAL A 146 -1.43 31.89 9.11
N GLN A 147 -0.38 32.28 9.84
CA GLN A 147 -0.06 33.68 10.16
C GLN A 147 0.77 34.38 9.09
N PHE A 148 1.77 33.70 8.54
CA PHE A 148 2.82 34.31 7.70
C PHE A 148 2.84 33.76 6.27
N GLY A 149 1.91 32.88 5.92
CA GLY A 149 1.85 32.26 4.59
C GLY A 149 2.45 30.86 4.55
N ASN A 150 2.30 30.19 3.41
CA ASN A 150 2.72 28.80 3.22
C ASN A 150 4.15 28.68 2.71
N VAL A 151 4.78 27.58 3.08
CA VAL A 151 6.04 27.05 2.52
C VAL A 151 5.89 25.55 2.30
N ASN A 152 6.82 24.88 1.64
CA ASN A 152 6.79 23.44 1.39
C ASN A 152 6.61 22.64 2.69
N GLU A 153 7.30 23.03 3.77
CA GLU A 153 7.21 22.42 5.10
C GLU A 153 5.83 22.65 5.76
N SER A 154 5.05 23.65 5.31
CA SER A 154 3.66 23.82 5.74
C SER A 154 2.81 22.63 5.34
N ALA A 155 3.05 22.02 4.17
CA ALA A 155 2.32 20.82 3.73
C ALA A 155 2.54 19.68 4.73
N TYR A 156 3.80 19.45 5.12
CA TYR A 156 4.16 18.47 6.15
C TYR A 156 3.52 18.82 7.51
N GLY A 157 3.52 20.09 7.90
CA GLY A 157 2.87 20.58 9.11
C GLY A 157 1.35 20.34 9.14
N TYR A 158 0.65 20.57 8.03
CA TYR A 158 -0.79 20.29 7.92
C TYR A 158 -1.10 18.80 7.97
N LEU A 159 -0.29 17.98 7.30
CA LEU A 159 -0.48 16.53 7.28
C LEU A 159 -0.25 15.90 8.65
N THR A 160 0.84 16.27 9.33
CA THR A 160 1.15 15.84 10.70
C THR A 160 0.15 16.38 11.72
N TYR A 161 -0.45 17.55 11.48
CA TYR A 161 -1.58 18.03 12.27
C TYR A 161 -2.83 17.16 12.09
N GLY A 162 -3.02 16.59 10.90
CA GLY A 162 -4.01 15.53 10.68
C GLY A 162 -3.80 14.33 11.62
N VAL A 163 -2.56 13.90 11.80
CA VAL A 163 -2.22 12.79 12.74
C VAL A 163 -2.61 13.16 14.17
N LEU A 164 -2.25 14.37 14.62
CA LEU A 164 -2.63 14.88 15.96
C LEU A 164 -4.15 14.99 16.14
N LEU A 165 -4.89 15.35 15.10
CA LEU A 165 -6.35 15.41 15.11
C LEU A 165 -6.99 14.02 15.30
N ILE A 166 -6.37 12.97 14.76
CA ILE A 166 -6.84 11.59 14.93
C ILE A 166 -6.52 11.09 16.34
N THR A 167 -5.27 11.22 16.79
CA THR A 167 -4.84 10.64 18.07
C THR A 167 -5.42 11.36 19.28
N ALA A 168 -5.15 12.66 19.40
CA ALA A 168 -5.48 13.43 20.59
C ALA A 168 -6.93 13.94 20.60
N PHE A 169 -7.47 14.27 19.42
CA PHE A 169 -8.79 14.91 19.31
C PHE A 169 -9.89 14.00 18.74
N GLN A 170 -9.56 12.80 18.27
CA GLN A 170 -10.51 11.84 17.67
C GLN A 170 -11.38 12.47 16.56
N ASN A 171 -10.82 13.42 15.81
CA ASN A 171 -11.52 14.20 14.79
C ASN A 171 -11.01 13.87 13.38
N ILE A 172 -11.54 12.77 12.82
CA ILE A 172 -11.13 12.23 11.52
C ILE A 172 -11.56 13.14 10.37
N ASP A 173 -12.70 13.84 10.47
CA ASP A 173 -13.17 14.77 9.43
C ASP A 173 -12.20 15.92 9.19
N ARG A 174 -11.73 16.57 10.27
CA ARG A 174 -10.73 17.63 10.13
C ARG A 174 -9.39 17.07 9.68
N ALA A 175 -9.00 15.88 10.14
CA ALA A 175 -7.79 15.23 9.67
C ALA A 175 -7.85 14.99 8.15
N ARG A 176 -9.00 14.54 7.63
CA ARG A 176 -9.27 14.40 6.19
C ARG A 176 -9.12 15.73 5.44
N ALA A 177 -9.72 16.80 5.97
CA ALA A 177 -9.65 18.12 5.35
C ALA A 177 -8.21 18.66 5.29
N TYR A 178 -7.46 18.62 6.40
CA TYR A 178 -6.07 19.06 6.43
C TYR A 178 -5.16 18.20 5.55
N SER A 179 -5.39 16.89 5.48
CA SER A 179 -4.62 15.99 4.62
C SER A 179 -4.82 16.32 3.13
N LYS A 180 -6.05 16.69 2.72
CA LYS A 180 -6.32 17.15 1.34
C LYS A 180 -5.59 18.45 1.03
N VAL A 181 -5.62 19.42 1.95
CA VAL A 181 -4.88 20.69 1.81
C VAL A 181 -3.38 20.44 1.67
N ALA A 182 -2.84 19.56 2.52
CA ALA A 182 -1.43 19.20 2.51
C ALA A 182 -1.00 18.58 1.17
N MET A 183 -1.77 17.63 0.64
CA MET A 183 -1.49 16.99 -0.65
C MET A 183 -1.57 17.99 -1.83
N ARG A 184 -2.57 18.87 -1.85
CA ARG A 184 -2.67 19.92 -2.89
C ARG A 184 -1.49 20.90 -2.85
N LEU A 185 -1.06 21.30 -1.65
CA LEU A 185 0.07 22.21 -1.49
C LEU A 185 1.36 21.57 -2.02
N MET A 186 1.56 20.29 -1.74
CA MET A 186 2.67 19.50 -2.30
C MET A 186 2.61 19.46 -3.84
N GLU A 187 1.46 19.09 -4.43
CA GLU A 187 1.29 19.02 -5.89
C GLU A 187 1.56 20.36 -6.59
N SER A 188 1.15 21.48 -5.98
CA SER A 188 1.35 22.82 -6.54
C SER A 188 2.80 23.34 -6.50
N SER A 189 3.66 22.73 -5.68
CA SER A 189 5.02 23.24 -5.40
C SER A 189 6.11 22.64 -6.30
N GLY A 190 5.77 21.64 -7.14
CA GLY A 190 6.72 20.86 -7.93
C GLY A 190 7.54 19.88 -7.06
N PRO A 191 8.57 19.21 -7.61
CA PRO A 191 9.43 18.33 -6.84
C PRO A 191 10.22 19.10 -5.78
N THR A 192 10.03 18.77 -4.52
CA THR A 192 10.61 19.46 -3.35
C THR A 192 11.56 18.59 -2.53
N GLY A 193 11.55 17.27 -2.74
CA GLY A 193 12.23 16.30 -1.89
C GLY A 193 11.44 15.91 -0.64
N LEU A 194 10.26 16.51 -0.41
CA LEU A 194 9.38 16.18 0.72
C LEU A 194 8.36 15.08 0.41
N GLU A 195 8.25 14.66 -0.85
CA GLU A 195 7.25 13.71 -1.33
C GLU A 195 7.32 12.39 -0.54
N CYS A 196 8.54 11.89 -0.32
CA CYS A 196 8.78 10.69 0.48
C CYS A 196 8.13 10.82 1.87
N ARG A 197 8.44 11.90 2.60
CA ARG A 197 7.91 12.17 3.95
C ARG A 197 6.40 12.26 3.95
N MET A 198 5.84 12.97 2.97
CA MET A 198 4.40 13.17 2.83
C MET A 198 3.67 11.84 2.59
N HIS A 199 4.17 11.00 1.69
CA HIS A 199 3.57 9.70 1.41
C HIS A 199 3.73 8.70 2.57
N VAL A 200 4.84 8.73 3.32
CA VAL A 200 4.97 7.96 4.57
C VAL A 200 3.91 8.42 5.57
N VAL A 201 3.84 9.72 5.86
CA VAL A 201 2.91 10.20 6.90
C VAL A 201 1.47 9.88 6.51
N TYR A 202 1.08 10.08 5.26
CA TYR A 202 -0.26 9.75 4.81
C TYR A 202 -0.54 8.25 4.84
N GLY A 203 0.37 7.43 4.28
CA GLY A 203 0.19 5.99 4.19
C GLY A 203 0.17 5.29 5.54
N SER A 204 1.03 5.72 6.48
CA SER A 204 1.19 5.10 7.79
C SER A 204 0.15 5.56 8.81
N PHE A 205 -0.23 6.84 8.80
CA PHE A 205 -0.98 7.45 9.90
C PHE A 205 -2.39 7.94 9.54
N ILE A 206 -2.72 8.09 8.25
CA ILE A 206 -3.96 8.75 7.82
C ILE A 206 -4.85 7.81 7.01
N ASN A 207 -4.32 7.15 5.97
CA ASN A 207 -5.11 6.47 4.94
C ASN A 207 -6.09 5.44 5.53
N HIS A 208 -5.63 4.59 6.45
CA HIS A 208 -6.45 3.52 7.02
C HIS A 208 -7.65 4.00 7.87
N TRP A 209 -7.63 5.26 8.34
CA TRP A 209 -8.75 5.89 9.05
C TRP A 209 -9.83 6.42 8.12
N ILE A 210 -9.44 6.80 6.90
CA ILE A 210 -10.24 7.59 5.96
C ILE A 210 -10.73 6.75 4.79
N ASP A 211 -9.94 5.76 4.38
CA ASP A 211 -10.16 4.89 3.24
C ASP A 211 -9.71 3.45 3.59
N ASN A 212 -9.67 2.57 2.59
CA ASN A 212 -9.31 1.18 2.73
C ASN A 212 -7.80 1.00 2.97
N ILE A 213 -7.46 0.23 4.00
CA ILE A 213 -6.07 -0.10 4.37
C ILE A 213 -5.25 -0.69 3.22
N LYS A 214 -5.87 -1.35 2.23
CA LYS A 214 -5.16 -1.92 1.06
C LYS A 214 -4.35 -0.87 0.30
N TYR A 215 -4.80 0.39 0.32
CA TYR A 215 -4.12 1.49 -0.35
C TYR A 215 -2.91 2.03 0.41
N ASN A 216 -2.70 1.68 1.69
CA ASN A 216 -1.47 2.03 2.42
C ASN A 216 -0.24 1.56 1.61
N SER A 217 -0.29 0.33 1.08
CA SER A 217 0.78 -0.25 0.27
C SER A 217 1.16 0.56 -0.96
N LYS A 218 0.22 1.30 -1.56
CA LYS A 218 0.46 2.18 -2.71
C LYS A 218 1.31 3.38 -2.29
N TYR A 219 0.89 4.07 -1.24
CA TYR A 219 1.60 5.24 -0.73
C TYR A 219 2.98 4.88 -0.19
N LEU A 220 3.10 3.79 0.56
CA LEU A 220 4.37 3.39 1.16
C LEU A 220 5.38 2.85 0.12
N ARG A 221 4.92 2.17 -0.94
CA ARG A 221 5.80 1.80 -2.07
C ARG A 221 6.33 3.02 -2.79
N LYS A 222 5.46 4.01 -3.01
CA LYS A 222 5.84 5.27 -3.66
C LYS A 222 6.85 6.04 -2.79
N ALA A 223 6.55 6.16 -1.49
CA ALA A 223 7.42 6.80 -0.51
C ALA A 223 8.82 6.15 -0.46
N PHE A 224 8.89 4.82 -0.46
CA PHE A 224 10.16 4.11 -0.48
C PHE A 224 11.00 4.46 -1.72
N ARG A 225 10.39 4.46 -2.91
CA ARG A 225 11.09 4.84 -4.16
C ARG A 225 11.58 6.28 -4.11
N GLU A 226 10.71 7.21 -3.75
CA GLU A 226 11.05 8.63 -3.65
C GLU A 226 12.17 8.87 -2.61
N GLY A 227 12.15 8.14 -1.49
CA GLY A 227 13.19 8.22 -0.47
C GLY A 227 14.56 7.75 -0.96
N LEU A 228 14.60 6.71 -1.80
CA LEU A 228 15.84 6.28 -2.47
C LEU A 228 16.33 7.31 -3.48
N GLU A 229 15.42 7.93 -4.24
CA GLU A 229 15.76 8.96 -5.23
C GLU A 229 16.23 10.26 -4.58
N SER A 230 15.67 10.63 -3.43
CA SER A 230 16.00 11.87 -2.70
C SER A 230 17.10 11.70 -1.64
N GLY A 231 17.55 10.47 -1.38
CA GLY A 231 18.50 10.16 -0.30
C GLY A 231 17.93 10.27 1.13
N ASP A 232 16.60 10.32 1.30
CA ASP A 232 15.96 10.34 2.62
C ASP A 232 15.80 8.90 3.16
N ASN A 233 16.93 8.32 3.58
CA ASN A 233 17.01 6.94 4.06
C ASN A 233 16.13 6.69 5.31
N VAL A 234 15.96 7.71 6.16
CA VAL A 234 15.11 7.64 7.36
C VAL A 234 13.67 7.32 6.97
N TYR A 235 13.09 8.13 6.09
CA TYR A 235 11.71 7.92 5.68
C TYR A 235 11.55 6.74 4.73
N ALA A 236 12.58 6.38 3.96
CA ALA A 236 12.60 5.12 3.22
C ALA A 236 12.49 3.92 4.18
N GLY A 237 13.27 3.89 5.28
CA GLY A 237 13.19 2.89 6.33
C GLY A 237 11.80 2.84 6.98
N TYR A 238 11.25 3.98 7.35
CA TYR A 238 9.88 4.06 7.89
C TYR A 238 8.83 3.56 6.91
N ALA A 239 8.98 3.83 5.60
CA ALA A 239 8.08 3.31 4.59
C ALA A 239 8.08 1.78 4.57
N LEU A 240 9.24 1.15 4.72
CA LEU A 240 9.37 -0.31 4.77
C LEU A 240 8.79 -0.91 6.07
N ALA A 241 9.13 -0.35 7.23
CA ALA A 241 8.58 -0.79 8.52
C ALA A 241 7.04 -0.72 8.52
N ASN A 242 6.46 0.37 8.02
CA ASN A 242 5.01 0.49 7.94
C ASN A 242 4.36 -0.43 6.90
N ARG A 243 5.11 -0.89 5.89
CA ARG A 243 4.59 -1.91 4.95
C ARG A 243 4.47 -3.27 5.62
N ILE A 244 5.43 -3.65 6.47
CA ILE A 244 5.32 -4.92 7.20
C ILE A 244 4.19 -4.86 8.22
N PHE A 245 4.03 -3.75 8.96
CA PHE A 245 2.89 -3.55 9.86
C PHE A 245 1.55 -3.66 9.11
N ALA A 246 1.43 -2.99 7.96
CA ALA A 246 0.22 -3.03 7.15
C ALA A 246 -0.05 -4.44 6.57
N SER A 247 0.99 -5.20 6.22
CA SER A 247 0.87 -6.57 5.69
C SER A 247 0.26 -7.51 6.72
N VAL A 248 0.75 -7.47 7.96
CA VAL A 248 0.19 -8.25 9.07
C VAL A 248 -1.25 -7.85 9.39
N VAL A 249 -1.55 -6.55 9.48
CA VAL A 249 -2.90 -6.07 9.84
C VAL A 249 -3.94 -6.30 8.73
N LYS A 250 -3.50 -6.38 7.47
CA LYS A 250 -4.32 -6.74 6.30
C LYS A 250 -4.60 -8.24 6.22
N ASP A 251 -3.93 -9.07 7.01
CA ASP A 251 -3.97 -10.52 6.98
C ASP A 251 -3.39 -11.12 5.68
N ASP A 252 -2.30 -10.55 5.16
CA ASP A 252 -1.49 -11.23 4.13
C ASP A 252 -0.98 -12.57 4.68
N THR A 253 -0.71 -13.54 3.82
CA THR A 253 -0.26 -14.88 4.25
C THR A 253 1.08 -14.82 4.99
N LEU A 254 1.34 -15.76 5.90
CA LEU A 254 2.62 -15.78 6.63
C LEU A 254 3.82 -15.89 5.67
N ASP A 255 3.66 -16.56 4.53
CA ASP A 255 4.70 -16.66 3.50
C ASP A 255 4.95 -15.33 2.76
N GLU A 256 3.91 -14.56 2.48
CA GLU A 256 4.04 -13.21 1.91
C GLU A 256 4.73 -12.27 2.90
N GLN A 257 4.37 -12.34 4.18
CA GLN A 257 5.01 -11.57 5.24
C GLN A 257 6.50 -11.92 5.37
N ASP A 258 6.84 -13.21 5.37
CA ASP A 258 8.24 -13.67 5.43
C ASP A 258 9.02 -13.23 4.20
N ARG A 259 8.44 -13.34 3.00
CA ARG A 259 9.07 -12.88 1.75
C ARG A 259 9.34 -11.37 1.80
N LEU A 260 8.37 -10.60 2.30
CA LEU A 260 8.49 -9.15 2.45
C LEU A 260 9.61 -8.81 3.43
N ALA A 261 9.61 -9.42 4.62
CA ALA A 261 10.62 -9.23 5.66
C ALA A 261 12.04 -9.57 5.16
N ARG A 262 12.23 -10.77 4.57
CA ARG A 262 13.55 -11.21 4.05
C ARG A 262 14.06 -10.33 2.90
N THR A 263 13.16 -9.79 2.09
CA THR A 263 13.55 -8.88 1.00
C THR A 263 14.10 -7.57 1.55
N PHE A 264 13.56 -7.08 2.66
CA PHE A 264 13.97 -5.82 3.26
C PHE A 264 15.11 -5.94 4.25
N LEU A 265 15.31 -7.09 4.90
CA LEU A 265 16.52 -7.36 5.67
C LEU A 265 17.80 -7.21 4.81
N ARG A 266 17.75 -7.61 3.53
CA ARG A 266 18.85 -7.36 2.57
C ARG A 266 19.09 -5.87 2.28
N PHE A 267 18.09 -5.02 2.51
CA PHE A 267 18.20 -3.58 2.34
C PHE A 267 18.75 -2.92 3.62
N THR A 268 18.24 -3.30 4.79
CA THR A 268 18.69 -2.75 6.09
C THR A 268 20.14 -3.08 6.39
N ASP A 269 20.63 -4.25 5.95
CA ASP A 269 22.05 -4.64 6.03
C ASP A 269 22.98 -3.60 5.34
N ARG A 270 22.49 -2.93 4.29
CA ARG A 270 23.25 -1.87 3.59
C ARG A 270 23.16 -0.50 4.26
N THR A 271 22.08 -0.21 4.97
CA THR A 271 21.84 1.11 5.59
C THR A 271 22.26 1.17 7.06
N GLY A 272 22.44 0.02 7.72
CA GLY A 272 22.84 -0.08 9.13
C GLY A 272 21.76 0.34 10.13
N ASP A 273 20.49 0.40 9.71
CA ASP A 273 19.36 0.78 10.55
C ASP A 273 18.85 -0.43 11.35
N ARG A 274 19.39 -0.59 12.56
CA ARG A 274 19.09 -1.71 13.46
C ARG A 274 17.65 -1.71 13.99
N ASP A 275 17.04 -0.54 14.18
CA ASP A 275 15.67 -0.46 14.69
C ASP A 275 14.68 -1.00 13.65
N VAL A 276 14.84 -0.61 12.39
CA VAL A 276 14.02 -1.10 11.28
C VAL A 276 14.27 -2.58 10.99
N GLU A 277 15.51 -3.06 11.17
CA GLU A 277 15.86 -4.48 11.07
C GLU A 277 15.07 -5.33 12.08
N ASN A 278 15.01 -4.89 13.34
CA ASN A 278 14.29 -5.58 14.41
C ASN A 278 12.80 -5.76 14.09
N ASP A 279 12.14 -4.75 13.51
CA ASP A 279 10.72 -4.85 13.13
C ASP A 279 10.45 -6.04 12.18
N PHE A 280 11.39 -6.37 11.29
CA PHE A 280 11.30 -7.51 10.37
C PHE A 280 11.63 -8.85 11.04
N LEU A 281 12.66 -8.88 11.88
CA LEU A 281 13.04 -10.09 12.63
C LEU A 281 11.90 -10.53 13.55
N LEU A 282 11.23 -9.59 14.20
CA LEU A 282 10.07 -9.86 15.05
C LEU A 282 8.92 -10.55 14.32
N VAL A 283 8.65 -10.17 13.06
CA VAL A 283 7.60 -10.81 12.26
C VAL A 283 7.99 -12.22 11.87
N LEU A 284 9.24 -12.43 11.45
CA LEU A 284 9.73 -13.78 11.15
C LEU A 284 9.62 -14.68 12.39
N GLN A 285 9.98 -14.18 13.57
CA GLN A 285 9.90 -14.94 14.81
C GLN A 285 8.46 -15.21 15.24
N ALA A 286 7.56 -14.23 15.15
CA ALA A 286 6.15 -14.43 15.42
C ALA A 286 5.51 -15.45 14.46
N ASN A 287 5.92 -15.45 13.19
CA ASN A 287 5.45 -16.42 12.20
C ASN A 287 5.98 -17.83 12.48
N ARG A 288 7.22 -17.97 12.97
CA ARG A 288 7.76 -19.26 13.45
C ARG A 288 6.92 -19.84 14.59
N ASN A 289 6.50 -19.00 15.54
CA ASN A 289 5.63 -19.43 16.64
C ASN A 289 4.27 -19.97 16.13
N LEU A 290 3.62 -19.28 15.17
CA LEU A 290 2.36 -19.76 14.57
C LEU A 290 2.52 -21.04 13.73
N ARG A 291 3.73 -21.34 13.26
CA ARG A 291 4.07 -22.59 12.56
C ARG A 291 4.56 -23.70 13.48
N GLY A 292 4.68 -23.46 14.79
CA GLY A 292 5.16 -24.44 15.77
C GLY A 292 6.67 -24.67 15.72
N LEU A 293 7.43 -23.68 15.26
CA LEU A 293 8.89 -23.73 15.15
C LEU A 293 9.62 -23.11 16.35
N THR A 294 8.89 -22.67 17.38
CA THR A 294 9.43 -22.20 18.67
C THR A 294 9.39 -23.31 19.72
N HIS A 295 10.19 -23.19 20.79
CA HIS A 295 10.25 -24.22 21.83
C HIS A 295 8.93 -24.43 22.57
N VAL A 296 8.20 -23.35 22.82
CA VAL A 296 6.90 -23.36 23.50
C VAL A 296 5.90 -22.47 22.76
N THR A 297 4.62 -22.64 23.06
CA THR A 297 3.52 -21.99 22.33
C THR A 297 3.14 -20.61 22.89
N ASP A 298 3.57 -20.28 24.11
CA ASP A 298 3.34 -18.99 24.77
C ASP A 298 4.59 -18.09 24.83
N SER A 299 5.69 -18.51 24.21
CA SER A 299 6.93 -17.74 24.04
C SER A 299 7.40 -17.72 22.59
N PHE A 300 8.14 -16.67 22.24
CA PHE A 300 8.88 -16.60 20.99
C PHE A 300 10.27 -17.22 21.08
N ASN A 301 10.65 -17.81 22.22
CA ASN A 301 11.94 -18.45 22.41
C ASN A 301 12.17 -19.64 21.45
N ASP A 302 13.35 -19.65 20.83
CA ASP A 302 13.91 -20.81 20.13
C ASP A 302 15.44 -20.89 20.32
N SER A 303 16.14 -21.74 19.55
CA SER A 303 17.58 -21.93 19.68
C SER A 303 18.42 -20.70 19.32
N GLU A 304 17.86 -19.76 18.55
CA GLU A 304 18.55 -18.59 18.02
C GLU A 304 17.96 -17.27 18.56
N TYR A 305 16.78 -17.32 19.19
CA TYR A 305 16.05 -16.15 19.69
C TYR A 305 15.68 -16.29 21.17
N ASP A 306 16.15 -15.33 22.00
CA ASP A 306 15.71 -15.14 23.39
C ASP A 306 14.85 -13.88 23.54
N GLU A 307 13.59 -14.09 23.93
CA GLU A 307 12.58 -13.07 24.13
C GLU A 307 12.97 -12.06 25.21
N HIS A 308 13.58 -12.51 26.32
CA HIS A 308 13.93 -11.61 27.42
C HIS A 308 15.06 -10.65 27.03
N THR A 309 16.12 -11.19 26.43
CA THR A 309 17.24 -10.39 25.91
C THR A 309 16.75 -9.36 24.90
N HIS A 310 15.95 -9.77 23.91
CA HIS A 310 15.50 -8.83 22.88
C HIS A 310 14.56 -7.74 23.42
N ILE A 311 13.68 -8.06 24.39
CA ILE A 311 12.86 -7.04 25.06
C ILE A 311 13.73 -6.00 25.76
N ASN A 312 14.82 -6.42 26.41
CA ASN A 312 15.72 -5.48 27.09
C ASN A 312 16.47 -4.60 26.09
N GLU A 313 16.93 -5.14 24.96
CA GLU A 313 17.55 -4.36 23.87
C GLU A 313 16.57 -3.31 23.31
N MET A 314 15.32 -3.68 23.06
CA MET A 314 14.30 -2.78 22.53
C MET A 314 13.87 -1.68 23.50
N ARG A 315 14.06 -1.85 24.81
CA ARG A 315 13.69 -0.81 25.80
C ARG A 315 14.53 0.46 25.66
N ASP A 316 15.77 0.31 25.20
CA ASP A 316 16.70 1.41 25.00
C ASP A 316 16.65 1.97 23.55
N GLY A 317 15.95 1.27 22.64
CA GLY A 317 15.78 1.63 21.23
C GLY A 317 14.42 2.28 20.91
N ASN A 318 13.91 2.01 19.70
CA ASN A 318 12.65 2.60 19.21
C ASN A 318 11.40 2.09 19.99
N PRO A 319 10.63 2.97 20.67
CA PRO A 319 9.43 2.57 21.41
C PRO A 319 8.34 1.91 20.55
N VAL A 320 8.27 2.22 19.25
CA VAL A 320 7.29 1.62 18.33
C VAL A 320 7.58 0.14 18.10
N THR A 321 8.85 -0.25 18.01
CA THR A 321 9.28 -1.65 17.86
C THR A 321 8.87 -2.49 19.08
N LEU A 322 9.00 -1.93 20.29
CA LEU A 322 8.50 -2.62 21.50
C LEU A 322 6.96 -2.75 21.50
N CYS A 323 6.24 -1.71 21.03
CA CYS A 323 4.79 -1.82 20.85
C CYS A 323 4.41 -2.91 19.84
N TRP A 324 5.19 -3.01 18.77
CA TRP A 324 5.03 -4.00 17.71
C TRP A 324 5.21 -5.42 18.22
N PHE A 325 6.29 -5.67 18.99
CA PHE A 325 6.51 -6.94 19.68
C PHE A 325 5.29 -7.37 20.51
N TYR A 326 4.80 -6.50 21.41
CA TYR A 326 3.67 -6.87 22.27
C TYR A 326 2.36 -7.06 21.49
N LEU A 327 2.19 -6.36 20.37
CA LEU A 327 1.04 -6.58 19.48
C LEU A 327 1.11 -7.97 18.83
N LEU A 328 2.24 -8.36 18.25
CA LEU A 328 2.43 -9.71 17.69
C LEU A 328 2.24 -10.78 18.78
N LYS A 329 2.84 -10.55 19.95
CA LYS A 329 2.74 -11.46 21.10
C LYS A 329 1.30 -11.68 21.53
N MET A 330 0.53 -10.63 21.77
CA MET A 330 -0.87 -10.77 22.20
C MET A 330 -1.76 -11.43 21.13
N GLN A 331 -1.46 -11.22 19.85
CA GLN A 331 -2.17 -11.86 18.74
C GLN A 331 -1.93 -13.36 18.73
N ASN A 332 -0.67 -13.79 18.76
CA ASN A 332 -0.30 -15.21 18.76
C ASN A 332 -0.83 -15.92 20.00
N LEU A 333 -0.68 -15.31 21.19
CA LEU A 333 -1.23 -15.85 22.43
C LEU A 333 -2.76 -16.00 22.36
N TYR A 334 -3.48 -15.06 21.76
CA TYR A 334 -4.92 -15.20 21.56
C TYR A 334 -5.26 -16.37 20.62
N ILE A 335 -4.59 -16.45 19.47
CA ILE A 335 -4.82 -17.49 18.45
C ILE A 335 -4.54 -18.89 19.03
N LEU A 336 -3.44 -19.03 19.76
CA LEU A 336 -2.99 -20.29 20.36
C LEU A 336 -3.69 -20.62 21.69
N GLY A 337 -4.63 -19.79 22.16
CA GLY A 337 -5.49 -20.08 23.31
C GLY A 337 -4.97 -19.63 24.69
N HIS A 338 -3.82 -18.94 24.75
CA HIS A 338 -3.17 -18.45 25.97
C HIS A 338 -3.72 -17.10 26.46
N TYR A 339 -5.02 -17.03 26.75
CA TYR A 339 -5.72 -15.76 26.99
C TYR A 339 -5.23 -14.98 28.22
N ALA A 340 -4.79 -15.67 29.28
CA ALA A 340 -4.27 -15.01 30.49
C ALA A 340 -2.93 -14.30 30.22
N HIS A 341 -1.99 -14.99 29.57
CA HIS A 341 -0.74 -14.39 29.10
C HIS A 341 -1.00 -13.28 28.06
N ALA A 342 -1.99 -13.47 27.18
CA ALA A 342 -2.39 -12.42 26.22
C ALA A 342 -2.85 -11.14 26.92
N TRP A 343 -3.54 -11.26 28.07
CA TRP A 343 -3.95 -10.10 28.86
C TRP A 343 -2.79 -9.40 29.57
N GLN A 344 -1.76 -10.12 30.00
CA GLN A 344 -0.53 -9.49 30.50
C GLN A 344 0.13 -8.65 29.41
N ALA A 345 0.20 -9.16 28.18
CA ALA A 345 0.68 -8.39 27.03
C ALA A 345 -0.21 -7.16 26.75
N VAL A 346 -1.55 -7.28 26.87
CA VAL A 346 -2.48 -6.13 26.79
C VAL A 346 -2.13 -5.07 27.85
N GLN A 347 -1.88 -5.47 29.09
CA GLN A 347 -1.58 -4.54 30.20
C GLN A 347 -0.26 -3.81 29.97
N THR A 348 0.77 -4.52 29.50
CA THR A 348 2.05 -3.91 29.15
C THR A 348 1.91 -2.95 27.98
N LEU A 349 1.31 -3.40 26.87
CA LEU A 349 1.11 -2.57 25.69
C LEU A 349 0.26 -1.33 26.00
N SER A 350 -0.79 -1.45 26.83
CA SER A 350 -1.62 -0.31 27.25
C SER A 350 -0.83 0.84 27.88
N LYS A 351 0.31 0.55 28.53
CA LYS A 351 1.15 1.56 29.19
C LYS A 351 2.11 2.25 28.23
N ILE A 352 2.46 1.61 27.11
CA ILE A 352 3.51 2.07 26.20
C ILE A 352 2.99 2.42 24.80
N ILE A 353 1.71 2.16 24.49
CA ILE A 353 1.12 2.28 23.13
C ILE A 353 1.13 3.71 22.55
N GLU A 354 1.32 4.75 23.37
CA GLU A 354 1.15 6.15 22.97
C GLU A 354 1.85 6.50 21.62
N PRO A 355 3.12 6.12 21.38
CA PRO A 355 3.81 6.40 20.12
C PRO A 355 3.25 5.64 18.91
N ALA A 356 2.64 4.47 19.12
CA ALA A 356 2.12 3.62 18.05
C ALA A 356 0.60 3.75 17.83
N GLN A 357 -0.09 4.55 18.64
CA GLN A 357 -1.55 4.64 18.65
C GLN A 357 -2.15 5.11 17.31
N ALA A 358 -1.44 5.97 16.59
CA ALA A 358 -1.85 6.53 15.30
C ALA A 358 -1.66 5.56 14.12
N LEU A 359 -0.76 4.59 14.28
CA LEU A 359 -0.43 3.59 13.29
C LEU A 359 -1.52 2.52 13.25
N VAL A 360 -1.42 1.62 12.26
CA VAL A 360 -2.27 0.42 12.18
C VAL A 360 -2.20 -0.45 13.45
N ILE A 361 -1.15 -0.30 14.25
CA ILE A 361 -0.95 -0.95 15.56
C ILE A 361 -2.06 -0.59 16.55
N GLY A 362 -2.44 0.70 16.64
CA GLY A 362 -3.42 1.19 17.62
C GLY A 362 -4.82 0.55 17.47
N PRO A 363 -5.46 0.61 16.29
CA PRO A 363 -6.71 -0.08 16.04
C PRO A 363 -6.64 -1.59 16.29
N GLU A 364 -5.51 -2.21 15.92
CA GLU A 364 -5.32 -3.64 16.05
C GLU A 364 -5.21 -4.09 17.51
N PHE A 365 -4.47 -3.34 18.32
CA PHE A 365 -4.42 -3.50 19.76
C PHE A 365 -5.82 -3.45 20.39
N ILE A 366 -6.66 -2.49 19.99
CA ILE A 366 -8.03 -2.36 20.53
C ILE A 366 -8.91 -3.54 20.14
N PHE A 367 -8.75 -4.07 18.92
CA PHE A 367 -9.50 -5.24 18.46
C PHE A 367 -9.16 -6.48 19.28
N PHE A 368 -7.88 -6.85 19.37
CA PHE A 368 -7.48 -8.04 20.13
C PHE A 368 -7.69 -7.87 21.63
N ARG A 369 -7.55 -6.67 22.19
CA ARG A 369 -7.95 -6.40 23.59
C ARG A 369 -9.43 -6.74 23.82
N GLY A 370 -10.31 -6.38 22.87
CA GLY A 370 -11.73 -6.71 22.93
C GLY A 370 -11.97 -8.23 22.91
N LEU A 371 -11.32 -8.95 21.99
CA LEU A 371 -11.45 -10.40 21.86
C LEU A 371 -10.88 -11.17 23.07
N ILE A 372 -9.70 -10.80 23.55
CA ILE A 372 -9.09 -11.39 24.75
C ILE A 372 -9.99 -11.15 25.96
N ALA A 373 -10.50 -9.93 26.13
CA ALA A 373 -11.45 -9.62 27.19
C ALA A 373 -12.74 -10.45 27.07
N ALA A 374 -13.24 -10.70 25.86
CA ALA A 374 -14.40 -11.56 25.67
C ALA A 374 -14.16 -12.99 26.17
N ARG A 375 -12.99 -13.56 25.86
CA ARG A 375 -12.60 -14.92 26.31
C ARG A 375 -12.38 -15.01 27.81
N LEU A 376 -11.77 -13.99 28.41
CA LEU A 376 -11.59 -13.96 29.86
C LEU A 376 -12.92 -13.78 30.59
N ALA A 377 -13.85 -12.97 30.05
CA ALA A 377 -15.19 -12.85 30.60
C ALA A 377 -15.95 -14.19 30.59
N GLU A 378 -15.86 -14.93 29.47
CA GLU A 378 -16.47 -16.26 29.33
C GLU A 378 -15.90 -17.27 30.31
N ASN A 379 -14.57 -17.34 30.46
CA ASN A 379 -13.94 -18.25 31.42
C ASN A 379 -14.41 -17.98 32.85
N GLN A 380 -14.55 -16.71 33.25
CA GLN A 380 -15.05 -16.34 34.59
C GLN A 380 -16.51 -16.74 34.80
N ILE A 381 -17.36 -16.60 33.77
CA ILE A 381 -18.76 -17.05 33.82
C ILE A 381 -18.81 -18.57 34.04
N ARG A 382 -17.96 -19.33 33.33
CA ARG A 382 -17.91 -20.79 33.43
C ARG A 382 -17.39 -21.29 34.78
N THR A 383 -16.42 -20.61 35.39
CA THR A 383 -15.82 -21.04 36.67
C THR A 383 -16.59 -20.56 37.90
N GLY A 384 -17.65 -19.75 37.76
CA GLY A 384 -18.48 -19.29 38.89
C GLY A 384 -17.77 -18.36 39.87
N ILE A 385 -16.59 -17.82 39.53
CA ILE A 385 -15.78 -16.95 40.39
C ILE A 385 -16.36 -15.51 40.33
N TRP A 386 -16.61 -14.91 41.50
CA TRP A 386 -17.17 -13.57 41.77
C TRP A 386 -17.34 -12.60 40.58
N GLN A 387 -18.57 -12.12 40.39
CA GLN A 387 -19.06 -11.29 39.26
C GLN A 387 -18.23 -10.04 38.89
N MET A 388 -17.39 -9.52 39.79
CA MET A 388 -16.61 -8.28 39.61
C MET A 388 -15.59 -8.37 38.46
N SER A 389 -14.84 -9.48 38.36
CA SER A 389 -13.83 -9.67 37.31
C SER A 389 -14.46 -9.86 35.93
N GLY A 390 -15.60 -10.56 35.85
CA GLY A 390 -16.37 -10.68 34.61
C GLY A 390 -16.91 -9.33 34.11
N PHE A 391 -17.37 -8.47 35.02
CA PHE A 391 -17.81 -7.11 34.67
C PHE A 391 -16.65 -6.27 34.09
N PHE A 392 -15.47 -6.37 34.68
CA PHE A 392 -14.26 -5.69 34.23
C PHE A 392 -13.92 -6.02 32.77
N TYR A 393 -13.84 -7.31 32.41
CA TYR A 393 -13.55 -7.71 31.03
C TYR A 393 -14.68 -7.33 30.05
N ARG A 394 -15.95 -7.49 30.45
CA ARG A 394 -17.09 -7.03 29.62
C ARG A 394 -17.09 -5.52 29.40
N ARG A 395 -16.53 -4.73 30.32
CA ARG A 395 -16.33 -3.29 30.14
C ARG A 395 -15.28 -3.02 29.05
N HIS A 396 -14.14 -3.73 29.06
CA HIS A 396 -13.12 -3.60 28.03
C HIS A 396 -13.61 -3.99 26.63
N LEU A 397 -14.42 -5.04 26.51
CA LEU A 397 -15.09 -5.39 25.25
C LEU A 397 -16.01 -4.26 24.76
N ARG A 398 -16.88 -3.73 25.64
CA ARG A 398 -17.80 -2.62 25.29
C ARG A 398 -17.07 -1.34 24.89
N ILE A 399 -15.96 -1.00 25.55
CA ILE A 399 -15.11 0.13 25.15
C ILE A 399 -14.54 -0.08 23.75
N SER A 400 -14.09 -1.30 23.44
CA SER A 400 -13.51 -1.62 22.15
C SER A 400 -14.56 -1.56 21.03
N ILE A 401 -15.78 -2.06 21.27
CA ILE A 401 -16.93 -1.94 20.36
C ILE A 401 -17.23 -0.47 20.06
N ARG A 402 -17.43 0.37 21.09
CA ARG A 402 -17.75 1.79 20.92
C ARG A 402 -16.70 2.54 20.11
N GLN A 403 -15.43 2.15 20.25
CA GLN A 403 -14.35 2.75 19.48
C GLN A 403 -14.43 2.34 18.00
N TYR A 404 -14.62 1.05 17.74
CA TYR A 404 -14.79 0.51 16.38
C TYR A 404 -16.07 1.04 15.69
N GLU A 405 -17.16 1.26 16.42
CA GLU A 405 -18.37 1.91 15.90
C GLU A 405 -18.08 3.31 15.36
N LYS A 406 -17.28 4.10 16.07
CA LYS A 406 -16.88 5.43 15.61
C LYS A 406 -16.04 5.35 14.34
N TRP A 407 -15.07 4.45 14.29
CA TRP A 407 -14.15 4.34 13.15
C TRP A 407 -14.80 3.75 11.90
N THR A 408 -15.73 2.80 12.08
CA THR A 408 -16.48 2.17 10.98
C THR A 408 -17.33 3.19 10.23
N ARG A 409 -17.76 4.30 10.86
CA ARG A 409 -18.46 5.40 10.16
C ARG A 409 -17.59 6.07 9.09
N TYR A 410 -16.27 6.09 9.27
CA TYR A 410 -15.34 6.74 8.35
C TYR A 410 -14.73 5.76 7.34
N SER A 411 -14.35 4.57 7.79
CA SER A 411 -13.82 3.52 6.93
C SER A 411 -14.49 2.17 7.22
N PRO A 412 -15.71 1.94 6.71
CA PRO A 412 -16.39 0.66 6.84
C PRO A 412 -15.54 -0.48 6.29
N ALA A 413 -14.86 -0.23 5.16
CA ALA A 413 -14.00 -1.17 4.44
C ALA A 413 -12.73 -1.61 5.22
N THR A 414 -12.29 -0.83 6.22
CA THR A 414 -11.19 -1.23 7.10
C THR A 414 -11.71 -1.88 8.38
N PHE A 415 -12.74 -1.32 9.02
CA PHE A 415 -13.10 -1.71 10.41
C PHE A 415 -14.35 -2.60 10.55
N GLY A 416 -15.23 -2.66 9.55
CA GLY A 416 -16.55 -3.28 9.66
C GLY A 416 -16.54 -4.77 10.10
N HIS A 417 -15.76 -5.62 9.42
CA HIS A 417 -15.67 -7.05 9.76
C HIS A 417 -15.19 -7.31 11.21
N LYS A 418 -14.23 -6.50 11.69
CA LYS A 418 -13.73 -6.56 13.08
C LYS A 418 -14.78 -6.08 14.09
N LEU A 419 -15.54 -5.04 13.76
CA LEU A 419 -16.65 -4.56 14.60
C LEU A 419 -17.73 -5.63 14.77
N GLU A 420 -18.14 -6.28 13.68
CA GLU A 420 -19.20 -7.29 13.73
C GLU A 420 -18.78 -8.52 14.54
N LEU A 421 -17.51 -8.95 14.47
CA LEU A 421 -17.00 -10.01 15.35
C LEU A 421 -17.03 -9.59 16.84
N LEU A 422 -16.61 -8.37 17.17
CA LEU A 422 -16.67 -7.88 18.55
C LEU A 422 -18.11 -7.82 19.07
N LYS A 423 -19.07 -7.40 18.23
CA LYS A 423 -20.50 -7.41 18.56
C LYS A 423 -21.02 -8.84 18.74
N ALA A 424 -20.63 -9.78 17.88
CA ALA A 424 -21.01 -11.18 17.99
C ALA A 424 -20.59 -11.77 19.34
N GLU A 425 -19.33 -11.59 19.74
CA GLU A 425 -18.84 -12.01 21.05
C GLU A 425 -19.58 -11.31 22.20
N HIS A 426 -19.92 -10.04 22.05
CA HIS A 426 -20.69 -9.32 23.06
C HIS A 426 -22.10 -9.89 23.22
N TYR A 427 -22.82 -10.12 22.12
CA TYR A 427 -24.17 -10.68 22.11
C TYR A 427 -24.18 -12.10 22.69
N ARG A 428 -23.19 -12.91 22.33
CA ARG A 428 -23.00 -14.25 22.90
C ARG A 428 -22.82 -14.22 24.42
N LEU A 429 -21.95 -13.34 24.93
CA LEU A 429 -21.69 -13.18 26.36
C LEU A 429 -22.89 -12.69 27.19
N ILE A 430 -23.92 -12.13 26.55
CA ILE A 430 -25.15 -11.68 27.21
C ILE A 430 -26.35 -12.57 26.91
N GLY A 431 -26.15 -13.72 26.28
CA GLY A 431 -27.21 -14.68 25.96
C GLY A 431 -28.20 -14.18 24.90
N ARG A 432 -27.76 -13.32 23.97
CA ARG A 432 -28.58 -12.85 22.84
C ARG A 432 -28.23 -13.60 21.56
N ASP A 433 -28.87 -14.75 21.37
CA ASP A 433 -28.52 -15.69 20.30
C ASP A 433 -28.76 -15.16 18.88
N ARG A 434 -29.98 -14.70 18.56
CA ARG A 434 -30.30 -14.20 17.21
C ARG A 434 -29.36 -13.07 16.77
N PRO A 435 -29.10 -12.03 17.59
CA PRO A 435 -28.11 -10.99 17.24
C PRO A 435 -26.67 -11.53 17.14
N ALA A 436 -26.27 -12.50 17.97
CA ALA A 436 -24.94 -13.10 17.90
C ALA A 436 -24.72 -13.84 16.57
N ILE A 437 -25.69 -14.67 16.17
CA ILE A 437 -25.68 -15.43 14.92
C ILE A 437 -25.60 -14.49 13.71
N ALA A 438 -26.46 -13.46 13.67
CA ALA A 438 -26.46 -12.47 12.60
C ALA A 438 -25.10 -11.75 12.51
N ALA A 439 -24.53 -11.35 13.65
CA ALA A 439 -23.23 -10.68 13.70
C ALA A 439 -22.06 -11.60 13.29
N TYR A 440 -22.06 -12.89 13.65
CA TYR A 440 -21.06 -13.85 13.18
C TYR A 440 -21.14 -14.05 11.66
N SER A 441 -22.34 -14.23 11.12
CA SER A 441 -22.56 -14.37 9.67
C SER A 441 -22.09 -13.14 8.91
N GLU A 442 -22.44 -11.94 9.39
CA GLU A 442 -22.03 -10.69 8.76
C GLU A 442 -20.51 -10.45 8.88
N ALA A 443 -19.90 -10.76 10.03
CA ALA A 443 -18.45 -10.71 10.19
C ALA A 443 -17.73 -11.64 9.20
N CYS A 444 -18.23 -12.87 9.02
CA CYS A 444 -17.68 -13.84 8.07
C CYS A 444 -17.80 -13.33 6.62
N ARG A 445 -18.97 -12.82 6.25
CA ARG A 445 -19.23 -12.25 4.91
C ARG A 445 -18.31 -11.06 4.62
N LEU A 446 -18.21 -10.10 5.55
CA LEU A 446 -17.38 -8.91 5.40
C LEU A 446 -15.88 -9.25 5.38
N ALA A 447 -15.43 -10.21 6.18
CA ALA A 447 -14.05 -10.69 6.16
C ALA A 447 -13.73 -11.41 4.84
N GLY A 448 -14.67 -12.21 4.31
CA GLY A 448 -14.55 -12.90 3.03
C GLY A 448 -14.41 -11.95 1.84
N LEU A 449 -15.24 -10.91 1.76
CA LEU A 449 -15.15 -9.87 0.71
C LEU A 449 -13.81 -9.11 0.71
N ARG A 450 -13.07 -9.16 1.81
CA ARG A 450 -11.80 -8.44 1.98
C ARG A 450 -10.59 -9.36 1.92
N ASN A 451 -10.80 -10.67 1.77
CA ASN A 451 -9.77 -11.69 1.92
C ASN A 451 -8.99 -11.57 3.25
N ALA A 452 -9.68 -11.17 4.33
CA ALA A 452 -9.09 -11.05 5.67
C ALA A 452 -9.01 -12.44 6.33
N LEU A 453 -8.05 -13.26 5.88
CA LEU A 453 -7.99 -14.70 6.16
C LEU A 453 -7.99 -14.99 7.67
N ARG A 454 -7.13 -14.31 8.43
CA ARG A 454 -7.01 -14.48 9.87
C ARG A 454 -8.31 -14.11 10.59
N VAL A 455 -8.92 -12.96 10.27
CA VAL A 455 -10.19 -12.58 10.92
C VAL A 455 -11.31 -13.55 10.54
N ARG A 456 -11.38 -14.01 9.28
CA ARG A 456 -12.39 -15.01 8.85
C ARG A 456 -12.19 -16.33 9.57
N ALA A 457 -10.93 -16.78 9.75
CA ALA A 457 -10.59 -17.97 10.51
C ALA A 457 -11.04 -17.87 11.97
N ILE A 458 -10.75 -16.74 12.63
CA ILE A 458 -11.21 -16.47 14.00
C ILE A 458 -12.74 -16.49 14.06
N VAL A 459 -13.44 -15.79 13.16
CA VAL A 459 -14.91 -15.79 13.12
C VAL A 459 -15.46 -17.22 12.99
N GLY A 460 -14.92 -18.02 12.08
CA GLY A 460 -15.32 -19.42 11.90
C GLY A 460 -15.08 -20.28 13.14
N GLU A 461 -13.93 -20.12 13.79
CA GLU A 461 -13.63 -20.83 15.03
C GLU A 461 -14.60 -20.43 16.15
N ARG A 462 -14.87 -19.13 16.30
CA ARG A 462 -15.78 -18.60 17.32
C ARG A 462 -17.22 -19.05 17.10
N ALA A 463 -17.73 -18.92 15.87
CA ALA A 463 -19.06 -19.36 15.50
C ALA A 463 -19.20 -20.88 15.63
N GLY A 464 -18.19 -21.63 15.19
CA GLY A 464 -18.13 -23.09 15.30
C GLY A 464 -18.17 -23.57 16.75
N GLN A 465 -17.41 -22.94 17.64
CA GLN A 465 -17.48 -23.22 19.08
C GLN A 465 -18.89 -22.95 19.62
N TYR A 466 -19.48 -21.80 19.27
CA TYR A 466 -20.82 -21.44 19.74
C TYR A 466 -21.89 -22.45 19.31
N TYR A 467 -21.93 -22.87 18.04
CA TYR A 467 -22.89 -23.87 17.58
C TYR A 467 -22.64 -25.26 18.19
N SER A 468 -21.38 -25.60 18.48
CA SER A 468 -21.04 -26.84 19.18
C SER A 468 -21.57 -26.86 20.62
N GLU A 469 -21.67 -25.69 21.28
CA GLU A 469 -22.28 -25.55 22.61
C GLU A 469 -23.82 -25.61 22.56
N GLN A 470 -24.43 -25.24 21.42
CA GLN A 470 -25.88 -25.29 21.19
C GLN A 470 -26.41 -26.61 20.59
N THR A 471 -25.58 -27.66 20.52
CA THR A 471 -25.93 -28.96 19.89
C THR A 471 -26.32 -28.90 18.41
N ALA A 472 -25.99 -27.81 17.71
CA ALA A 472 -26.21 -27.66 16.27
C ALA A 472 -24.97 -28.13 15.49
N GLU A 473 -24.72 -29.44 15.48
CA GLU A 473 -23.45 -30.02 15.03
C GLU A 473 -23.13 -29.73 13.56
N ASP A 474 -24.08 -29.81 12.63
CA ASP A 474 -23.84 -29.56 11.20
C ASP A 474 -23.32 -28.13 10.94
N LEU A 475 -23.92 -27.15 11.61
CA LEU A 475 -23.49 -25.74 11.53
C LEU A 475 -22.12 -25.57 12.18
N ALA A 476 -21.89 -26.20 13.33
CA ALA A 476 -20.60 -26.17 14.01
C ALA A 476 -19.47 -26.70 13.10
N VAL A 477 -19.70 -27.85 12.46
CA VAL A 477 -18.75 -28.48 11.53
C VAL A 477 -18.48 -27.58 10.32
N GLY A 478 -19.51 -26.98 9.73
CA GLY A 478 -19.36 -26.06 8.60
C GLY A 478 -18.43 -24.87 8.92
N TYR A 479 -18.67 -24.19 10.05
CA TYR A 479 -17.85 -23.07 10.49
C TYR A 479 -16.42 -23.49 10.88
N LEU A 480 -16.25 -24.61 11.60
CA LEU A 480 -14.94 -25.12 12.00
C LEU A 480 -14.09 -25.58 10.81
N ARG A 481 -14.69 -26.21 9.78
CA ARG A 481 -14.00 -26.54 8.53
C ARG A 481 -13.58 -25.30 7.76
N GLY A 482 -14.44 -24.27 7.73
CA GLY A 482 -14.09 -22.96 7.17
C GLY A 482 -12.87 -22.36 7.88
N ALA A 483 -12.88 -22.34 9.22
CA ALA A 483 -11.78 -21.84 10.03
C ALA A 483 -10.49 -22.63 9.80
N TYR A 484 -10.57 -23.97 9.77
CA TYR A 484 -9.45 -24.85 9.48
C TYR A 484 -8.80 -24.50 8.13
N ARG A 485 -9.60 -24.38 7.07
CA ARG A 485 -9.11 -24.00 5.73
C ARG A 485 -8.47 -22.63 5.72
N ASP A 486 -9.05 -21.66 6.43
CA ASP A 486 -8.53 -20.30 6.47
C ASP A 486 -7.23 -20.19 7.26
N TYR A 487 -7.10 -20.88 8.41
CA TYR A 487 -5.84 -20.97 9.14
C TYR A 487 -4.75 -21.67 8.32
N LEU A 488 -5.11 -22.74 7.60
CA LEU A 488 -4.19 -23.44 6.70
C LEU A 488 -3.71 -22.54 5.56
N ASN A 489 -4.64 -21.86 4.88
CA ASN A 489 -4.31 -20.92 3.79
C ASN A 489 -3.53 -19.70 4.28
N TRP A 490 -3.78 -19.27 5.52
CA TRP A 490 -3.02 -18.18 6.13
C TRP A 490 -1.58 -18.63 6.49
N GLY A 491 -1.40 -19.90 6.87
CA GLY A 491 -0.10 -20.51 7.18
C GLY A 491 0.13 -20.83 8.66
N ALA A 492 -0.90 -20.71 9.52
CA ALA A 492 -0.79 -20.92 10.97
C ALA A 492 -0.88 -22.42 11.35
N LEU A 493 0.13 -23.20 10.94
CA LEU A 493 0.14 -24.67 11.03
C LEU A 493 -0.07 -25.21 12.45
N LEU A 494 0.51 -24.57 13.46
CA LEU A 494 0.32 -25.01 14.85
C LEU A 494 -1.15 -24.88 15.27
N LYS A 495 -1.82 -23.82 14.84
CA LYS A 495 -3.25 -23.62 15.13
C LYS A 495 -4.13 -24.64 14.39
N VAL A 496 -3.75 -25.01 13.16
CA VAL A 496 -4.41 -26.06 12.38
C VAL A 496 -4.37 -27.39 13.14
N GLN A 497 -3.19 -27.80 13.61
CA GLN A 497 -3.01 -29.01 14.42
C GLN A 497 -3.80 -28.96 15.74
N GLN A 498 -3.84 -27.80 16.40
CA GLN A 498 -4.67 -27.61 17.60
C GLN A 498 -6.16 -27.82 17.31
N LEU A 499 -6.67 -27.30 16.20
CA LEU A 499 -8.07 -27.48 15.81
C LEU A 499 -8.40 -28.94 15.48
N GLU A 500 -7.51 -29.65 14.79
CA GLU A 500 -7.67 -31.10 14.52
C GLU A 500 -7.73 -31.90 15.82
N THR A 501 -6.83 -31.61 16.76
CA THR A 501 -6.78 -32.29 18.04
C THR A 501 -8.03 -32.00 18.87
N GLN A 502 -8.43 -30.73 18.96
CA GLN A 502 -9.58 -30.29 19.76
C GLN A 502 -10.92 -30.80 19.21
N TYR A 503 -11.04 -30.89 17.88
CA TYR A 503 -12.28 -31.26 17.21
C TYR A 503 -12.14 -32.55 16.40
N ASN A 504 -11.33 -33.50 16.88
CA ASN A 504 -11.03 -34.76 16.20
C ASN A 504 -12.29 -35.50 15.73
N ARG A 505 -13.37 -35.46 16.54
CA ARG A 505 -14.69 -36.04 16.22
C ARG A 505 -15.32 -35.54 14.91
N TYR A 506 -14.96 -34.34 14.44
CA TYR A 506 -15.55 -33.71 13.26
C TYR A 506 -14.76 -33.95 11.97
N ASN A 507 -13.60 -34.61 12.07
CA ASN A 507 -12.70 -34.93 10.96
C ASN A 507 -12.54 -33.73 10.00
N LEU A 508 -12.00 -32.64 10.53
CA LEU A 508 -11.92 -31.35 9.82
C LEU A 508 -11.07 -31.42 8.54
N SER A 509 -10.12 -32.36 8.47
CA SER A 509 -9.18 -32.56 7.36
C SER A 509 -9.76 -33.41 6.21
N ALA A 510 -10.85 -34.16 6.43
CA ALA A 510 -11.42 -35.10 5.45
C ALA A 510 -11.80 -34.50 4.08
N HIS A 511 -11.84 -33.17 3.95
CA HIS A 511 -12.21 -32.46 2.72
C HIS A 511 -11.19 -31.38 2.32
N VAL A 512 -9.99 -31.39 2.90
CA VAL A 512 -8.92 -30.45 2.55
C VAL A 512 -7.83 -31.20 1.78
N PRO A 513 -7.58 -30.88 0.49
CA PRO A 513 -6.56 -31.58 -0.29
C PRO A 513 -5.19 -31.27 0.31
N HIS A 514 -4.60 -32.26 1.01
CA HIS A 514 -3.23 -32.20 1.50
C HIS A 514 -2.27 -32.11 0.31
N ALA A 515 -1.53 -31.01 0.24
CA ALA A 515 -0.34 -30.93 -0.60
C ALA A 515 0.82 -31.58 0.16
N GLN A 516 1.20 -32.79 -0.26
CA GLN A 516 2.49 -33.45 -0.01
C GLN A 516 2.95 -33.63 1.45
N SER A 517 2.85 -34.87 1.94
CA SER A 517 3.96 -35.49 2.66
C SER A 517 4.53 -36.59 1.78
N ILE A 518 5.65 -36.29 1.13
CA ILE A 518 6.59 -37.30 0.64
C ILE A 518 7.46 -37.62 1.85
N THR A 519 7.28 -38.80 2.45
CA THR A 519 8.37 -39.75 2.79
C THR A 519 7.82 -41.04 3.42
N THR A 520 8.11 -42.14 2.74
CA THR A 520 8.41 -43.53 3.20
C THR A 520 7.39 -44.36 3.98
N ASP A 521 6.88 -45.37 3.26
CA ASP A 521 6.77 -46.80 3.62
C ASP A 521 6.38 -47.20 5.04
N SER A 522 5.23 -47.88 5.14
CA SER A 522 5.19 -49.29 5.56
C SER A 522 3.84 -49.93 5.24
N SER A 523 3.95 -51.14 4.71
CA SER A 523 2.93 -52.11 4.35
C SER A 523 1.96 -52.50 5.47
N SER A 524 0.67 -52.63 5.14
CA SER A 524 -0.16 -53.72 5.64
C SER A 524 -1.29 -54.06 4.66
N THR A 525 -1.20 -55.27 4.14
CA THR A 525 -2.23 -56.03 3.42
C THR A 525 -3.39 -56.39 4.35
N GLY A 526 -4.64 -56.26 3.88
CA GLY A 526 -5.80 -56.81 4.61
C GLY A 526 -7.17 -56.45 4.02
N ASN A 527 -7.62 -57.29 3.09
CA ASN A 527 -9.01 -57.68 2.77
C ASN A 527 -9.96 -56.70 2.06
N ALA A 528 -10.29 -57.11 0.83
CA ALA A 528 -11.42 -56.66 0.03
C ALA A 528 -12.63 -57.57 0.28
N GLU A 529 -13.81 -56.96 0.49
CA GLU A 529 -15.19 -57.41 0.29
C GLU A 529 -16.07 -56.33 0.98
N GLN A 530 -17.13 -55.72 0.47
CA GLN A 530 -18.09 -55.97 -0.61
C GLN A 530 -18.65 -54.62 -1.11
N SER A 531 -19.10 -54.62 -2.36
CA SER A 531 -19.71 -53.52 -3.10
C SER A 531 -21.00 -52.97 -2.45
N GLY A 532 -20.98 -51.68 -2.10
CA GLY A 532 -22.14 -50.80 -1.97
C GLY A 532 -22.04 -49.66 -2.99
N PRO A 533 -23.12 -48.89 -3.26
CA PRO A 533 -23.16 -47.93 -4.37
C PRO A 533 -21.98 -46.96 -4.26
N GLN A 534 -21.25 -46.79 -5.37
CA GLN A 534 -20.09 -45.91 -5.49
C GLN A 534 -20.37 -44.58 -4.79
N LYS A 535 -19.85 -44.41 -3.57
CA LYS A 535 -19.86 -43.13 -2.87
C LYS A 535 -19.15 -42.14 -3.78
N LEU A 536 -19.86 -41.06 -4.14
CA LEU A 536 -19.31 -39.95 -4.88
C LEU A 536 -17.97 -39.52 -4.28
N ASP A 537 -16.91 -39.54 -5.08
CA ASP A 537 -15.59 -39.08 -4.65
C ASP A 537 -15.56 -37.54 -4.65
N VAL A 538 -16.12 -36.95 -3.58
CA VAL A 538 -16.17 -35.50 -3.35
C VAL A 538 -14.76 -34.88 -3.38
N ALA A 539 -13.71 -35.67 -3.07
CA ALA A 539 -12.32 -35.21 -3.17
C ALA A 539 -11.89 -35.03 -4.64
N ALA A 540 -12.26 -35.95 -5.53
CA ALA A 540 -12.02 -35.80 -6.97
C ALA A 540 -12.76 -34.58 -7.56
N ILE A 541 -13.98 -34.33 -7.10
CA ILE A 541 -14.78 -33.15 -7.50
C ILE A 541 -14.14 -31.87 -7.00
N ALA A 542 -13.71 -31.82 -5.73
CA ALA A 542 -13.05 -30.66 -5.13
C ALA A 542 -11.66 -30.38 -5.75
N MET A 543 -10.89 -31.43 -6.07
CA MET A 543 -9.62 -31.30 -6.80
C MET A 543 -9.85 -30.76 -8.21
N SER A 544 -10.88 -31.24 -8.90
CA SER A 544 -11.28 -30.76 -10.21
C SER A 544 -11.73 -29.29 -10.17
N ALA A 545 -12.55 -28.91 -9.20
CA ALA A 545 -12.96 -27.52 -8.95
C ALA A 545 -11.77 -26.60 -8.60
N ARG A 546 -10.80 -27.09 -7.82
CA ARG A 546 -9.57 -26.37 -7.47
C ARG A 546 -8.63 -26.21 -8.66
N ALA A 547 -8.52 -27.23 -9.52
CA ALA A 547 -7.73 -27.16 -10.75
C ALA A 547 -8.28 -26.08 -11.69
N LEU A 548 -9.61 -25.97 -11.81
CA LEU A 548 -10.27 -24.91 -12.57
C LEU A 548 -10.05 -23.51 -11.96
N SER A 549 -10.10 -23.39 -10.63
CA SER A 549 -9.88 -22.08 -9.96
C SER A 549 -8.45 -21.52 -10.06
N ARG A 550 -7.48 -22.35 -10.45
CA ARG A 550 -6.07 -21.96 -10.59
C ARG A 550 -5.73 -21.45 -11.98
N GLU A 551 -6.56 -21.73 -12.98
CA GLU A 551 -6.31 -21.28 -14.35
C GLU A 551 -6.89 -19.89 -14.59
N ILE A 552 -6.02 -18.98 -15.00
CA ILE A 552 -6.34 -17.57 -15.26
C ILE A 552 -6.40 -17.32 -16.77
N VAL A 553 -5.80 -18.20 -17.58
CA VAL A 553 -5.82 -18.13 -19.05
C VAL A 553 -7.06 -18.85 -19.57
N LEU A 554 -7.90 -18.12 -20.32
CA LEU A 554 -9.20 -18.60 -20.80
C LEU A 554 -9.10 -19.94 -21.56
N ASP A 555 -8.18 -20.06 -22.51
CA ASP A 555 -8.04 -21.26 -23.35
C ASP A 555 -7.64 -22.49 -22.52
N ARG A 556 -6.74 -22.32 -21.54
CA ARG A 556 -6.31 -23.40 -20.64
C ARG A 556 -7.43 -23.82 -19.69
N LEU A 557 -8.19 -22.85 -19.21
CA LEU A 557 -9.35 -23.08 -18.37
C LEU A 557 -10.41 -23.90 -19.11
N LEU A 558 -10.76 -23.51 -20.34
CA LEU A 558 -11.73 -24.24 -21.17
C LEU A 558 -11.25 -25.65 -21.51
N ALA A 559 -9.96 -25.80 -21.82
CA ALA A 559 -9.37 -27.11 -22.09
C ALA A 559 -9.50 -28.03 -20.89
N ARG A 560 -9.11 -27.54 -19.71
CA ARG A 560 -9.15 -28.31 -18.46
C ARG A 560 -10.57 -28.60 -18.00
N LEU A 561 -11.50 -27.67 -18.24
CA LEU A 561 -12.92 -27.84 -17.97
C LEU A 561 -13.51 -29.01 -18.74
N MET A 562 -13.31 -29.04 -20.06
CA MET A 562 -13.84 -30.10 -20.91
C MET A 562 -13.24 -31.46 -20.57
N GLU A 563 -11.94 -31.52 -20.27
CA GLU A 563 -11.26 -32.74 -19.83
C GLU A 563 -11.89 -33.31 -18.55
N ILE A 564 -12.10 -32.46 -17.54
CA ILE A 564 -12.72 -32.84 -16.27
C ILE A 564 -14.17 -33.29 -16.50
N LEU A 565 -14.97 -32.53 -17.25
CA LEU A 565 -16.39 -32.83 -17.43
C LEU A 565 -16.62 -34.12 -18.22
N LEU A 566 -15.82 -34.40 -19.24
CA LEU A 566 -15.88 -35.66 -19.98
C LEU A 566 -15.47 -36.85 -19.11
N LEU A 567 -14.40 -36.70 -18.33
CA LEU A 567 -13.92 -37.75 -17.44
C LEU A 567 -14.95 -38.07 -16.33
N GLN A 568 -15.53 -37.05 -15.70
CA GLN A 568 -16.45 -37.22 -14.57
C GLN A 568 -17.85 -37.68 -15.00
N SER A 569 -18.31 -37.27 -16.19
CA SER A 569 -19.63 -37.69 -16.69
C SER A 569 -19.66 -39.10 -17.29
N GLY A 570 -18.50 -39.61 -17.73
CA GLY A 570 -18.44 -40.77 -18.62
C GLY A 570 -18.93 -40.47 -20.04
N GLY A 571 -19.02 -39.18 -20.40
CA GLY A 571 -19.30 -38.71 -21.75
C GLY A 571 -18.11 -38.97 -22.67
N ARG A 572 -18.39 -39.35 -23.92
CA ARG A 572 -17.36 -39.59 -24.93
C ARG A 572 -17.05 -38.36 -25.75
N ARG A 573 -18.06 -37.53 -25.97
CA ARG A 573 -17.92 -36.28 -26.70
C ARG A 573 -18.71 -35.19 -25.99
N GLY A 574 -18.22 -33.96 -26.07
CA GLY A 574 -18.86 -32.83 -25.39
C GLY A 574 -18.47 -31.49 -25.96
N PHE A 575 -19.34 -30.51 -25.76
CA PHE A 575 -19.16 -29.14 -26.22
C PHE A 575 -19.56 -28.15 -25.13
N PHE A 576 -18.80 -27.07 -25.02
CA PHE A 576 -19.16 -25.90 -24.24
C PHE A 576 -19.54 -24.76 -25.18
N ILE A 577 -20.76 -24.25 -25.01
CA ILE A 577 -21.36 -23.23 -25.87
C ILE A 577 -21.61 -21.99 -25.00
N ARG A 578 -21.22 -20.82 -25.48
CA ARG A 578 -21.34 -19.56 -24.74
C ARG A 578 -22.08 -18.51 -25.55
N ASN A 579 -22.82 -17.66 -24.84
CA ASN A 579 -23.41 -16.46 -25.44
C ASN A 579 -22.41 -15.30 -25.33
N ASN A 580 -22.07 -14.68 -26.46
CA ASN A 580 -21.17 -13.51 -26.51
C ASN A 580 -21.90 -12.16 -26.46
N GLY A 581 -23.22 -12.16 -26.27
CA GLY A 581 -24.10 -10.99 -26.26
C GLY A 581 -24.89 -10.79 -27.56
N THR A 582 -24.48 -11.43 -28.66
CA THR A 582 -25.14 -11.33 -29.98
C THR A 582 -25.53 -12.68 -30.57
N GLU A 583 -24.75 -13.73 -30.33
CA GLU A 583 -24.98 -15.09 -30.83
C GLU A 583 -24.40 -16.14 -29.87
N TYR A 584 -24.86 -17.39 -30.00
CA TYR A 584 -24.27 -18.53 -29.31
C TYR A 584 -23.15 -19.13 -30.15
N ARG A 585 -21.99 -19.36 -29.53
CA ARG A 585 -20.81 -19.94 -30.19
C ARG A 585 -20.31 -21.15 -29.39
N VAL A 586 -19.90 -22.20 -30.08
CA VAL A 586 -19.13 -23.29 -29.51
C VAL A 586 -17.73 -22.76 -29.24
N GLU A 587 -17.28 -22.79 -27.99
CA GLU A 587 -15.96 -22.26 -27.58
C GLU A 587 -14.94 -23.37 -27.31
N ALA A 588 -15.43 -24.56 -26.95
CA ALA A 588 -14.59 -25.73 -26.71
C ALA A 588 -15.34 -27.02 -27.08
N GLY A 589 -14.59 -27.97 -27.66
CA GLY A 589 -15.07 -29.31 -27.96
C GLY A 589 -14.06 -30.36 -27.50
N GLY A 590 -14.56 -31.49 -26.99
CA GLY A 590 -13.72 -32.62 -26.61
C GLY A 590 -14.27 -33.92 -27.17
N ASP A 591 -13.38 -34.77 -27.67
CA ASP A 591 -13.68 -36.10 -28.20
C ASP A 591 -12.68 -37.12 -27.65
N MET A 592 -13.20 -38.12 -26.93
CA MET A 592 -12.43 -39.18 -26.29
C MET A 592 -12.20 -40.39 -27.23
N GLU A 593 -12.83 -40.44 -28.40
CA GLU A 593 -12.69 -41.55 -29.36
C GLU A 593 -11.46 -41.41 -30.29
N ARG A 594 -11.05 -40.17 -30.60
CA ARG A 594 -9.95 -39.88 -31.54
C ARG A 594 -8.79 -39.17 -30.87
N ASN A 595 -8.06 -39.85 -29.98
CA ASN A 595 -6.90 -39.32 -29.24
C ASN A 595 -7.29 -38.10 -28.40
N PRO A 596 -7.31 -38.15 -27.05
CA PRO A 596 -7.93 -37.11 -26.22
C PRO A 596 -7.38 -35.72 -26.56
N ARG A 597 -8.14 -34.98 -27.38
CA ARG A 597 -7.79 -33.65 -27.88
C ARG A 597 -8.97 -32.76 -27.59
N ILE A 598 -8.75 -31.85 -26.66
CA ILE A 598 -9.66 -30.73 -26.47
C ILE A 598 -9.30 -29.67 -27.51
N THR A 599 -10.29 -29.26 -28.29
CA THR A 599 -10.16 -28.23 -29.32
C THR A 599 -10.78 -26.95 -28.78
N ILE A 600 -10.00 -25.86 -28.78
CA ILE A 600 -10.46 -24.52 -28.38
C ILE A 600 -10.59 -23.70 -29.66
N GLU A 601 -11.82 -23.55 -30.13
CA GLU A 601 -12.14 -22.80 -31.33
C GLU A 601 -13.51 -22.17 -31.17
N SER A 602 -13.64 -20.89 -31.51
CA SER A 602 -14.90 -20.15 -31.42
C SER A 602 -15.67 -20.21 -32.74
N ARG A 603 -16.67 -21.09 -32.86
CA ARG A 603 -17.49 -21.26 -34.06
C ARG A 603 -18.98 -20.96 -33.78
N PRO A 604 -19.72 -20.32 -34.70
CA PRO A 604 -21.17 -20.14 -34.53
C PRO A 604 -21.91 -21.46 -34.32
N LEU A 605 -22.96 -21.43 -33.48
CA LEU A 605 -23.81 -22.61 -33.22
C LEU A 605 -24.67 -22.99 -34.44
N GLU A 606 -25.03 -22.02 -35.28
CA GLU A 606 -25.86 -22.24 -36.46
C GLU A 606 -25.21 -23.25 -37.42
N ASN A 607 -25.96 -24.27 -37.82
CA ASN A 607 -25.53 -25.34 -38.73
C ASN A 607 -24.26 -26.10 -38.30
N HIS A 608 -23.97 -26.18 -36.99
CA HIS A 608 -22.79 -26.89 -36.51
C HIS A 608 -22.90 -28.41 -36.83
N PRO A 609 -21.95 -28.99 -37.59
CA PRO A 609 -22.08 -30.37 -38.11
C PRO A 609 -21.84 -31.45 -37.05
N ASP A 610 -21.30 -31.06 -35.90
CA ASP A 610 -20.79 -31.96 -34.87
C ASP A 610 -21.66 -32.05 -33.61
N LEU A 611 -22.85 -31.45 -33.60
CA LEU A 611 -23.81 -31.55 -32.50
C LEU A 611 -25.26 -31.34 -32.97
N PRO A 612 -26.27 -31.89 -32.27
CA PRO A 612 -27.67 -31.68 -32.62
C PRO A 612 -28.14 -30.31 -32.14
N VAL A 613 -28.15 -29.32 -33.05
CA VAL A 613 -28.52 -27.92 -32.73
C VAL A 613 -29.93 -27.82 -32.13
N SER A 614 -30.84 -28.71 -32.56
CA SER A 614 -32.22 -28.83 -32.06
C SER A 614 -32.29 -29.03 -30.54
N VAL A 615 -31.40 -29.86 -30.00
CA VAL A 615 -31.31 -30.20 -28.57
C VAL A 615 -30.73 -29.02 -27.78
N VAL A 616 -29.70 -28.36 -28.30
CA VAL A 616 -29.11 -27.18 -27.66
C VAL A 616 -30.12 -26.04 -27.62
N GLN A 617 -30.86 -25.81 -28.71
CA GLN A 617 -31.87 -24.76 -28.80
C GLN A 617 -33.03 -24.99 -27.82
N TYR A 618 -33.42 -26.24 -27.61
CA TYR A 618 -34.40 -26.57 -26.57
C TYR A 618 -33.96 -26.06 -25.20
N VAL A 619 -32.71 -26.34 -24.81
CA VAL A 619 -32.16 -25.91 -23.50
C VAL A 619 -31.95 -24.40 -23.43
N ILE A 620 -31.57 -23.73 -24.54
CA ILE A 620 -31.52 -22.27 -24.62
C ILE A 620 -32.89 -21.66 -24.29
N ASN A 621 -33.95 -22.24 -24.87
CA ASN A 621 -35.30 -21.68 -24.78
C ASN A 621 -35.96 -21.98 -23.42
N THR A 622 -35.71 -23.14 -22.84
CA THR A 622 -36.34 -23.56 -21.58
C THR A 622 -35.52 -23.21 -20.35
N ASN A 623 -34.19 -23.05 -20.47
CA ASN A 623 -33.24 -23.00 -19.35
C ASN A 623 -33.36 -24.23 -18.41
N GLU A 624 -33.84 -25.36 -18.91
CA GLU A 624 -33.94 -26.62 -18.15
C GLU A 624 -32.98 -27.66 -18.71
N SER A 625 -32.35 -28.43 -17.82
CA SER A 625 -31.48 -29.54 -18.21
C SER A 625 -32.27 -30.65 -18.90
N LEU A 626 -31.81 -31.09 -20.06
CA LEU A 626 -32.37 -32.21 -20.81
C LEU A 626 -31.47 -33.43 -20.69
N VAL A 627 -32.05 -34.54 -20.21
CA VAL A 627 -31.37 -35.83 -20.04
C VAL A 627 -32.11 -36.87 -20.86
N LEU A 628 -31.44 -37.46 -21.85
CA LEU A 628 -31.99 -38.56 -22.64
C LEU A 628 -31.32 -39.87 -22.23
N VAL A 629 -32.09 -40.73 -21.56
CA VAL A 629 -31.63 -42.07 -21.16
C VAL A 629 -31.38 -42.95 -22.39
N ASN A 630 -32.26 -42.86 -23.40
CA ASN A 630 -32.09 -43.45 -24.73
C ASN A 630 -32.40 -42.43 -25.83
N ALA A 631 -31.39 -41.88 -26.50
CA ALA A 631 -31.59 -40.84 -27.51
C ALA A 631 -32.31 -41.35 -28.77
N GLY A 632 -32.16 -42.64 -29.13
CA GLY A 632 -32.82 -43.27 -30.27
C GLY A 632 -34.33 -43.50 -30.10
N GLU A 633 -34.85 -43.42 -28.87
CA GLU A 633 -36.27 -43.56 -28.52
C GLU A 633 -36.87 -42.25 -28.01
N SER A 634 -36.13 -41.15 -28.13
CA SER A 634 -36.52 -39.83 -27.61
C SER A 634 -37.38 -39.02 -28.58
N LEU A 635 -37.86 -37.86 -28.10
CA LEU A 635 -38.49 -36.83 -28.93
C LEU A 635 -37.58 -36.30 -30.04
N PHE A 636 -36.26 -36.51 -29.94
CA PHE A 636 -35.26 -36.08 -30.91
C PHE A 636 -34.77 -37.25 -31.80
N LYS A 637 -35.44 -38.41 -31.77
CA LYS A 637 -35.03 -39.61 -32.53
C LYS A 637 -34.84 -39.37 -34.02
N ASP A 638 -35.55 -38.39 -34.60
CA ASP A 638 -35.51 -38.09 -36.03
C ASP A 638 -34.40 -37.11 -36.44
N ASP A 639 -33.64 -36.58 -35.48
CA ASP A 639 -32.49 -35.73 -35.73
C ASP A 639 -31.38 -36.50 -36.49
N ALA A 640 -30.90 -35.90 -37.59
CA ALA A 640 -29.93 -36.52 -38.48
C ALA A 640 -28.58 -36.81 -37.80
N TYR A 641 -28.16 -35.97 -36.85
CA TYR A 641 -26.92 -36.16 -36.10
C TYR A 641 -27.07 -37.32 -35.12
N ILE A 642 -28.17 -37.37 -34.36
CA ILE A 642 -28.46 -38.47 -33.41
C ILE A 642 -28.50 -39.83 -34.11
N LYS A 643 -29.15 -39.91 -35.29
CA LYS A 643 -29.22 -41.13 -36.12
C LYS A 643 -27.86 -41.55 -36.67
N SER A 644 -27.12 -40.62 -37.28
CA SER A 644 -25.84 -40.93 -37.94
C SER A 644 -24.77 -41.37 -36.94
N ARG A 645 -24.73 -40.77 -35.74
CA ARG A 645 -23.77 -41.10 -34.68
C ARG A 645 -24.24 -42.20 -33.72
N ARG A 646 -25.49 -42.68 -33.85
CA ARG A 646 -26.10 -43.72 -33.01
C ARG A 646 -25.97 -43.40 -31.51
N ILE A 647 -26.31 -42.17 -31.12
CA ILE A 647 -26.19 -41.73 -29.73
C ILE A 647 -27.12 -42.58 -28.84
N ARG A 648 -26.60 -43.05 -27.71
CA ARG A 648 -27.35 -43.87 -26.76
C ARG A 648 -27.84 -43.04 -25.59
N SER A 649 -27.01 -42.20 -24.99
CA SER A 649 -27.47 -41.24 -23.97
C SER A 649 -26.89 -39.85 -24.21
N LEU A 650 -27.62 -38.83 -23.77
CA LEU A 650 -27.30 -37.42 -24.01
C LEU A 650 -27.66 -36.58 -22.79
N LEU A 651 -26.81 -35.60 -22.48
CA LEU A 651 -27.06 -34.56 -21.49
C LEU A 651 -26.80 -33.19 -22.13
N CYS A 652 -27.77 -32.30 -22.03
CA CYS A 652 -27.61 -30.88 -22.35
C CYS A 652 -28.12 -30.05 -21.17
N MET A 653 -27.29 -29.17 -20.61
CA MET A 653 -27.67 -28.38 -19.42
C MET A 653 -27.17 -26.93 -19.47
N PRO A 654 -27.92 -25.97 -18.91
CA PRO A 654 -27.44 -24.60 -18.78
C PRO A 654 -26.38 -24.50 -17.69
N VAL A 655 -25.37 -23.70 -17.94
CA VAL A 655 -24.32 -23.35 -16.98
C VAL A 655 -24.70 -22.03 -16.33
N MET A 656 -25.07 -22.07 -15.04
CA MET A 656 -25.63 -20.95 -14.32
C MET A 656 -24.58 -20.16 -13.54
N LEU A 657 -24.62 -18.84 -13.64
CA LEU A 657 -23.81 -17.89 -12.88
C LEU A 657 -24.72 -16.85 -12.24
N HIS A 658 -24.71 -16.75 -10.91
CA HIS A 658 -25.59 -15.83 -10.16
C HIS A 658 -27.08 -15.93 -10.55
N GLY A 659 -27.55 -17.12 -10.91
CA GLY A 659 -28.93 -17.37 -11.33
C GLY A 659 -29.25 -16.99 -12.79
N LYS A 660 -28.24 -16.63 -13.60
CA LYS A 660 -28.38 -16.38 -15.04
C LYS A 660 -27.61 -17.41 -15.87
N PRO A 661 -28.11 -17.83 -17.04
CA PRO A 661 -27.37 -18.72 -17.94
C PRO A 661 -26.15 -17.99 -18.52
N SER A 662 -24.96 -18.52 -18.23
CA SER A 662 -23.66 -18.02 -18.71
C SER A 662 -23.16 -18.82 -19.93
N GLY A 663 -23.63 -20.06 -20.09
CA GLY A 663 -23.34 -20.94 -21.22
C GLY A 663 -24.17 -22.22 -21.18
N ILE A 664 -23.86 -23.17 -22.05
CA ILE A 664 -24.50 -24.48 -22.17
C ILE A 664 -23.43 -25.55 -22.28
N LEU A 665 -23.63 -26.62 -21.52
CA LEU A 665 -22.81 -27.82 -21.58
C LEU A 665 -23.59 -28.93 -22.28
N TYR A 666 -23.00 -29.48 -23.33
CA TYR A 666 -23.50 -30.64 -24.06
C TYR A 666 -22.54 -31.82 -23.89
N LEU A 667 -23.07 -33.00 -23.58
CA LEU A 667 -22.33 -34.25 -23.41
C LEU A 667 -23.11 -35.42 -24.04
N GLU A 668 -22.41 -36.30 -24.74
CA GLU A 668 -23.01 -37.48 -25.37
C GLU A 668 -22.23 -38.77 -25.13
N ASN A 669 -22.94 -39.90 -25.16
CA ASN A 669 -22.38 -41.24 -25.11
C ASN A 669 -23.12 -42.16 -26.09
N ASN A 670 -22.39 -42.78 -27.01
CA ASN A 670 -22.89 -43.67 -28.06
C ASN A 670 -22.83 -45.17 -27.69
N LEU A 671 -22.27 -45.55 -26.54
CA LEU A 671 -22.15 -46.95 -26.10
C LEU A 671 -23.19 -47.34 -25.06
N THR A 672 -23.44 -46.46 -24.08
CA THR A 672 -24.20 -46.81 -22.88
C THR A 672 -25.45 -45.93 -22.79
N ALA A 673 -26.62 -46.57 -22.66
CA ALA A 673 -27.86 -45.89 -22.33
C ALA A 673 -27.87 -45.56 -20.81
N GLY A 674 -28.48 -44.44 -20.43
CA GLY A 674 -28.56 -44.03 -19.01
C GLY A 674 -27.23 -43.65 -18.36
N THR A 675 -26.22 -43.23 -19.13
CA THR A 675 -24.89 -42.82 -18.59
C THR A 675 -25.00 -41.63 -17.61
N PHE A 676 -25.96 -40.74 -17.85
CA PHE A 676 -26.16 -39.52 -17.07
C PHE A 676 -27.23 -39.74 -15.99
N THR A 677 -26.81 -40.30 -14.85
CA THR A 677 -27.69 -40.55 -13.69
C THR A 677 -27.92 -39.26 -12.88
N PRO A 678 -28.98 -39.19 -12.03
CA PRO A 678 -29.23 -38.08 -11.12
C PRO A 678 -28.00 -37.66 -10.30
N ASP A 679 -27.31 -38.63 -9.71
CA ASP A 679 -26.11 -38.39 -8.90
C ASP A 679 -24.98 -37.72 -9.72
N ARG A 680 -24.80 -38.12 -11.00
CA ARG A 680 -23.80 -37.51 -11.89
C ARG A 680 -24.22 -36.11 -12.34
N LEU A 681 -25.52 -35.86 -12.48
CA LEU A 681 -26.03 -34.52 -12.82
C LEU A 681 -25.75 -33.52 -11.71
N GLU A 682 -25.84 -33.93 -10.45
CA GLU A 682 -25.48 -33.09 -9.31
C GLU A 682 -24.00 -32.69 -9.34
N VAL A 683 -23.10 -33.65 -9.62
CA VAL A 683 -21.66 -33.39 -9.78
C VAL A 683 -21.39 -32.43 -10.94
N LEU A 684 -22.00 -32.68 -12.09
CA LEU A 684 -21.81 -31.85 -13.29
C LEU A 684 -22.36 -30.45 -13.08
N SER A 685 -23.44 -30.30 -12.32
CA SER A 685 -23.99 -29.00 -11.91
C SER A 685 -23.01 -28.22 -11.03
N ILE A 686 -22.41 -28.87 -10.01
CA ILE A 686 -21.42 -28.24 -9.13
C ILE A 686 -20.17 -27.80 -9.92
N LEU A 687 -19.64 -28.68 -10.77
CA LEU A 687 -18.46 -28.38 -11.59
C LEU A 687 -18.75 -27.28 -12.61
N SER A 688 -19.93 -27.28 -13.22
CA SER A 688 -20.36 -26.25 -14.17
C SER A 688 -20.53 -24.89 -13.49
N ALA A 689 -21.11 -24.84 -12.29
CA ALA A 689 -21.23 -23.60 -11.53
C ALA A 689 -19.87 -23.01 -11.16
N GLN A 690 -18.92 -23.85 -10.73
CA GLN A 690 -17.55 -23.41 -10.45
C GLN A 690 -16.81 -22.94 -11.71
N ALA A 691 -17.01 -23.65 -12.83
CA ALA A 691 -16.44 -23.27 -14.11
C ALA A 691 -16.93 -21.90 -14.58
N ALA A 692 -18.21 -21.60 -14.37
CA ALA A 692 -18.80 -20.31 -14.69
C ALA A 692 -18.10 -19.15 -13.93
N VAL A 693 -17.80 -19.35 -12.65
CA VAL A 693 -17.07 -18.38 -11.81
C VAL A 693 -15.63 -18.21 -12.28
N SER A 694 -14.93 -19.31 -12.60
CA SER A 694 -13.57 -19.24 -13.13
C SER A 694 -13.50 -18.56 -14.49
N LEU A 695 -14.48 -18.79 -15.37
CA LEU A 695 -14.58 -18.15 -16.68
C LEU A 695 -14.80 -16.64 -16.56
N GLU A 696 -15.67 -16.20 -15.65
CA GLU A 696 -15.88 -14.77 -15.38
C GLU A 696 -14.59 -14.10 -14.89
N ASN A 697 -13.86 -14.76 -13.99
CA ASN A 697 -12.58 -14.26 -13.51
C ASN A 697 -11.54 -14.15 -14.64
N ALA A 698 -11.37 -15.20 -15.45
CA ALA A 698 -10.42 -15.19 -16.57
C ALA A 698 -10.73 -14.07 -17.58
N LEU A 699 -12.03 -13.84 -17.87
CA LEU A 699 -12.48 -12.77 -18.75
C LEU A 699 -12.25 -11.37 -18.14
N MET A 700 -12.49 -11.19 -16.84
CA MET A 700 -12.18 -9.94 -16.14
C MET A 700 -10.67 -9.65 -16.11
N TYR A 701 -9.84 -10.66 -15.89
CA TYR A 701 -8.39 -10.50 -15.89
C TYR A 701 -7.85 -10.14 -17.28
N ALA A 702 -8.34 -10.78 -18.34
CA ALA A 702 -7.97 -10.43 -19.71
C ALA A 702 -8.32 -8.97 -20.04
N GLY A 703 -9.50 -8.50 -19.63
CA GLY A 703 -9.89 -7.09 -19.80
C GLY A 703 -9.04 -6.12 -18.98
N LEU A 704 -8.62 -6.52 -17.77
CA LEU A 704 -7.75 -5.71 -16.93
C LEU A 704 -6.32 -5.63 -17.48
N GLU A 705 -5.76 -6.73 -17.99
CA GLU A 705 -4.46 -6.73 -18.66
C GLU A 705 -4.45 -5.83 -19.89
N GLN A 706 -5.52 -5.86 -20.68
CA GLN A 706 -5.67 -4.96 -21.82
C GLN A 706 -5.70 -3.49 -21.38
N GLN A 707 -6.46 -3.14 -20.34
CA GLN A 707 -6.47 -1.78 -19.79
C GLN A 707 -5.13 -1.35 -19.21
N VAL A 708 -4.39 -2.28 -18.56
CA VAL A 708 -3.06 -2.01 -18.04
C VAL A 708 -2.09 -1.78 -19.20
N ALA A 709 -2.13 -2.59 -20.25
CA ALA A 709 -1.29 -2.43 -21.43
C ALA A 709 -1.56 -1.11 -22.16
N GLU A 710 -2.84 -0.76 -22.37
CA GLU A 710 -3.27 0.52 -22.97
C GLU A 710 -2.78 1.71 -22.14
N ARG A 711 -2.95 1.66 -20.81
CA ARG A 711 -2.46 2.72 -19.91
C ARG A 711 -0.94 2.80 -19.85
N THR A 712 -0.25 1.67 -19.89
CA THR A 712 1.23 1.65 -19.92
C THR A 712 1.75 2.24 -21.22
N GLN A 713 1.12 1.96 -22.37
CA GLN A 713 1.46 2.59 -23.64
C GLN A 713 1.17 4.09 -23.64
N GLU A 714 0.05 4.53 -23.08
CA GLU A 714 -0.30 5.95 -22.96
C GLU A 714 0.72 6.72 -22.09
N VAL A 715 1.14 6.12 -20.97
CA VAL A 715 2.16 6.69 -20.09
C VAL A 715 3.53 6.73 -20.78
N GLN A 716 3.91 5.67 -21.48
CA GLN A 716 5.18 5.61 -22.23
C GLN A 716 5.23 6.68 -23.33
N HIS A 717 4.15 6.82 -24.09
CA HIS A 717 4.02 7.84 -25.13
C HIS A 717 4.10 9.26 -24.56
N THR A 718 3.47 9.50 -23.40
CA THR A 718 3.53 10.80 -22.71
C THR A 718 4.95 11.09 -22.21
N LEU A 719 5.65 10.08 -21.69
CA LEU A 719 7.02 10.22 -21.18
C LEU A 719 8.01 10.54 -22.32
N GLU A 720 7.89 9.85 -23.45
CA GLU A 720 8.69 10.12 -24.66
C GLU A 720 8.45 11.54 -25.17
N LYS A 721 7.19 11.99 -25.18
CA LYS A 721 6.84 13.36 -25.58
C LYS A 721 7.47 14.41 -24.64
N VAL A 722 7.44 14.19 -23.33
CA VAL A 722 8.07 15.09 -22.35
C VAL A 722 9.59 15.10 -22.48
N GLN A 723 10.22 13.94 -22.70
CA GLN A 723 11.67 13.84 -22.92
C GLN A 723 12.09 14.59 -24.19
N ASN A 724 11.37 14.41 -25.29
CA ASN A 724 11.64 15.11 -26.55
C ASN A 724 11.49 16.63 -26.41
N LEU A 725 10.44 17.10 -25.72
CA LEU A 725 10.24 18.52 -25.44
C LEU A 725 11.35 19.11 -24.56
N LYS A 726 11.85 18.35 -23.59
CA LYS A 726 12.98 18.77 -22.75
C LYS A 726 14.28 18.89 -23.54
N VAL A 727 14.58 17.91 -24.39
CA VAL A 727 15.77 17.95 -25.26
C VAL A 727 15.70 19.12 -26.24
N GLN A 728 14.53 19.39 -26.81
CA GLN A 728 14.31 20.54 -27.67
C GLN A 728 14.51 21.86 -26.91
N GLN A 729 13.94 21.98 -25.72
CA GLN A 729 14.09 23.17 -24.88
C GLN A 729 15.55 23.42 -24.47
N ASP A 730 16.29 22.38 -24.07
CA ASP A 730 17.72 22.50 -23.72
C ASP A 730 18.59 22.84 -24.95
N SER A 731 18.17 22.40 -26.16
CA SER A 731 18.79 22.80 -27.43
C SER A 731 18.58 24.29 -27.72
N ASP A 732 17.36 24.79 -27.54
CA ASP A 732 17.02 26.20 -27.78
C ASP A 732 17.74 27.12 -26.78
N TYR A 733 17.89 26.68 -25.53
CA TYR A 733 18.70 27.37 -24.54
C TYR A 733 20.16 27.47 -24.97
N TYR A 734 20.74 26.37 -25.49
CA TYR A 734 22.13 26.37 -25.95
C TYR A 734 22.35 27.31 -27.14
N LEU A 735 21.46 27.28 -28.13
CA LEU A 735 21.56 28.17 -29.30
C LEU A 735 21.45 29.64 -28.87
N THR A 736 20.54 29.95 -27.95
CA THR A 736 20.35 31.32 -27.48
C THR A 736 21.54 31.80 -26.65
N SER A 737 22.15 30.96 -25.81
CA SER A 737 23.36 31.33 -25.08
C SER A 737 24.53 31.64 -26.02
N LEU A 738 24.68 30.89 -27.11
CA LEU A 738 25.70 31.16 -28.13
C LEU A 738 25.48 32.51 -28.84
N LEU A 739 24.23 32.90 -29.09
CA LEU A 739 23.91 34.20 -29.69
C LEU A 739 24.14 35.36 -28.72
N VAL A 740 23.92 35.14 -27.41
CA VAL A 740 24.12 36.16 -26.38
C VAL A 740 25.60 36.47 -26.14
N GLN A 741 26.47 35.45 -26.15
CA GLN A 741 27.90 35.59 -25.85
C GLN A 741 28.64 36.73 -26.58
N PRO A 742 28.53 36.89 -27.92
CA PRO A 742 29.23 37.98 -28.62
C PRO A 742 28.68 39.36 -28.25
N LEU A 743 27.37 39.47 -28.02
CA LEU A 743 26.69 40.73 -27.71
C LEU A 743 26.88 41.15 -26.24
N ALA A 744 27.07 40.19 -25.34
CA ALA A 744 27.29 40.39 -23.91
C ALA A 744 28.77 40.51 -23.52
N ARG A 745 29.67 40.74 -24.48
CA ARG A 745 31.12 40.72 -24.24
C ARG A 745 31.61 42.03 -23.61
N ILE A 746 32.58 41.94 -22.72
CA ILE A 746 33.41 43.07 -22.27
C ILE A 746 34.67 43.11 -23.15
N SER A 747 34.85 44.18 -23.92
CA SER A 747 35.99 44.38 -24.82
C SER A 747 36.47 45.82 -24.68
N VAL A 748 37.40 46.04 -23.75
CA VAL A 748 38.02 47.33 -23.44
C VAL A 748 39.53 47.15 -23.56
N THR A 749 40.15 47.97 -24.40
CA THR A 749 41.58 48.00 -24.73
C THR A 749 42.27 49.27 -24.25
N ASN A 750 41.52 50.18 -23.60
CA ASN A 750 42.04 51.40 -23.02
C ASN A 750 43.17 51.15 -22.01
N GLU A 751 44.33 51.79 -22.22
CA GLU A 751 45.53 51.61 -21.38
C GLU A 751 45.36 52.15 -19.95
N ARG A 752 44.37 53.03 -19.70
CA ARG A 752 44.16 53.69 -18.41
C ARG A 752 43.06 53.04 -17.56
N ILE A 753 42.12 52.30 -18.17
CA ILE A 753 40.93 51.76 -17.49
C ILE A 753 40.74 50.29 -17.85
N GLN A 754 40.79 49.41 -16.84
CA GLN A 754 40.46 48.00 -16.98
C GLN A 754 39.04 47.72 -16.47
N VAL A 755 38.22 47.05 -17.28
CA VAL A 755 36.86 46.63 -16.90
C VAL A 755 36.78 45.11 -16.82
N ARG A 756 36.21 44.59 -15.73
CA ARG A 756 35.89 43.17 -15.56
C ARG A 756 34.43 43.02 -15.14
N GLY A 757 33.77 41.99 -15.65
CA GLY A 757 32.38 41.68 -15.30
C GLY A 757 32.25 40.22 -14.88
N LEU A 758 31.29 39.98 -13.99
CA LEU A 758 30.89 38.65 -13.55
C LEU A 758 29.37 38.59 -13.61
N VAL A 759 28.84 37.63 -14.35
CA VAL A 759 27.41 37.38 -14.47
C VAL A 759 27.15 35.93 -14.08
N HIS A 760 26.15 35.70 -13.23
CA HIS A 760 25.75 34.35 -12.83
C HIS A 760 24.24 34.17 -13.01
N GLN A 761 23.85 33.41 -14.03
CA GLN A 761 22.45 33.24 -14.34
C GLN A 761 21.82 32.17 -13.46
N LYS A 762 20.57 32.42 -13.06
CA LYS A 762 19.79 31.47 -12.25
C LYS A 762 19.54 30.13 -12.95
N LYS A 763 19.42 30.13 -14.29
CA LYS A 763 19.17 28.91 -15.06
C LYS A 763 20.49 28.35 -15.59
N GLN A 764 20.86 27.21 -15.05
CA GLN A 764 21.92 26.35 -15.56
C GLN A 764 21.29 25.15 -16.26
N PHE A 765 21.87 24.72 -17.37
CA PHE A 765 21.39 23.59 -18.14
C PHE A 765 22.57 22.84 -18.77
N GLN A 766 22.35 21.56 -19.06
CA GLN A 766 23.31 20.72 -19.79
C GLN A 766 22.69 20.32 -21.11
N TYR A 767 23.41 20.58 -22.19
CA TYR A 767 23.04 20.13 -23.52
C TYR A 767 24.18 19.30 -24.12
N LYS A 768 23.96 17.99 -24.22
CA LYS A 768 24.97 16.99 -24.62
C LYS A 768 26.20 17.08 -23.71
N LYS A 769 27.33 17.56 -24.23
CA LYS A 769 28.60 17.70 -23.50
C LYS A 769 28.84 19.10 -22.93
N TRP A 770 27.93 20.04 -23.19
CA TRP A 770 28.08 21.45 -22.84
C TRP A 770 27.27 21.77 -21.60
N SER A 771 27.86 22.56 -20.70
CA SER A 771 27.22 23.06 -19.50
C SER A 771 27.26 24.59 -19.57
N GLU A 772 26.09 25.20 -19.71
CA GLU A 772 25.96 26.64 -19.98
C GLU A 772 24.93 27.27 -19.04
N GLN A 773 24.90 28.60 -19.04
CA GLN A 773 23.94 29.39 -18.27
C GLN A 773 23.17 30.36 -19.19
N ILE A 774 21.91 30.63 -18.87
CA ILE A 774 21.07 31.51 -19.67
C ILE A 774 20.16 32.37 -18.77
N GLY A 775 20.01 33.65 -19.10
CA GLY A 775 19.09 34.54 -18.38
C GLY A 775 19.19 35.99 -18.84
N GLY A 776 18.62 36.89 -18.02
CA GLY A 776 18.42 38.30 -18.34
C GLY A 776 19.55 39.23 -17.90
N ASP A 777 20.43 38.79 -17.01
CA ASP A 777 21.50 39.64 -16.49
C ASP A 777 22.60 39.81 -17.56
N VAL A 778 23.08 41.03 -17.79
CA VAL A 778 24.15 41.30 -18.76
C VAL A 778 25.08 42.43 -18.31
N CYS A 779 26.37 42.25 -18.59
CA CYS A 779 27.38 43.29 -18.47
C CYS A 779 28.12 43.44 -19.80
N ILE A 780 28.10 44.63 -20.40
CA ILE A 780 28.75 44.94 -21.67
C ILE A 780 29.71 46.12 -21.45
N ALA A 781 30.87 46.14 -22.09
CA ALA A 781 31.72 47.33 -22.13
C ALA A 781 32.53 47.43 -23.43
N ARG A 782 32.72 48.66 -23.91
CA ARG A 782 33.36 49.00 -25.20
C ARG A 782 34.19 50.28 -25.07
N ASP A 783 35.21 50.39 -25.89
CA ASP A 783 35.89 51.66 -26.17
C ASP A 783 35.14 52.43 -27.26
N ILE A 784 35.00 53.74 -27.08
CA ILE A 784 34.49 54.67 -28.10
C ILE A 784 35.33 55.94 -28.13
N THR A 785 35.31 56.65 -29.24
CA THR A 785 35.88 58.00 -29.35
C THR A 785 34.74 59.00 -29.45
N LEU A 786 34.76 60.04 -28.61
CA LEU A 786 33.79 61.13 -28.64
C LEU A 786 34.57 62.45 -28.70
N GLN A 787 34.41 63.23 -29.77
CA GLN A 787 35.06 64.54 -29.93
C GLN A 787 36.58 64.45 -29.66
N ASP A 788 37.25 63.50 -30.32
CA ASP A 788 38.70 63.22 -30.20
C ASP A 788 39.17 62.81 -28.79
N ARG A 789 38.28 62.29 -27.94
CA ARG A 789 38.63 61.70 -26.64
C ARG A 789 38.23 60.24 -26.54
N ASP A 790 39.19 59.39 -26.18
CA ASP A 790 38.96 57.97 -25.88
C ASP A 790 38.18 57.82 -24.58
N CYS A 791 37.01 57.20 -24.68
CA CYS A 791 36.07 56.99 -23.60
C CYS A 791 35.69 55.50 -23.50
N VAL A 792 35.40 55.03 -22.29
CA VAL A 792 34.89 53.67 -22.07
C VAL A 792 33.42 53.76 -21.72
N VAL A 793 32.57 53.05 -22.46
CA VAL A 793 31.13 52.92 -22.17
C VAL A 793 30.86 51.52 -21.65
N PHE A 794 30.04 51.41 -20.61
CA PHE A 794 29.61 50.14 -20.06
C PHE A 794 28.09 50.14 -19.79
N ILE A 795 27.50 48.95 -19.88
CA ILE A 795 26.11 48.66 -19.54
C ILE A 795 26.09 47.54 -18.51
N SER A 796 25.31 47.74 -17.45
CA SER A 796 24.91 46.70 -16.52
C SER A 796 23.39 46.69 -16.48
N ALA A 797 22.78 45.61 -16.94
CA ALA A 797 21.32 45.53 -17.10
C ALA A 797 20.77 44.16 -16.70
N ASP A 798 19.49 44.14 -16.32
CA ASP A 798 18.69 42.95 -16.08
C ASP A 798 17.47 43.01 -17.02
N ALA A 799 17.46 42.16 -18.02
CA ALA A 799 16.32 41.99 -18.91
C ALA A 799 15.25 41.11 -18.25
N MET A 800 14.13 41.73 -17.88
CA MET A 800 13.01 41.08 -17.20
C MET A 800 12.51 39.83 -17.95
N GLY A 801 12.62 38.66 -17.31
CA GLY A 801 12.16 37.39 -17.86
C GLY A 801 12.93 36.21 -17.28
N LYS A 802 12.38 34.99 -17.35
CA LYS A 802 13.08 33.77 -16.90
C LYS A 802 13.71 33.04 -18.08
N SER A 803 14.98 32.65 -17.94
CA SER A 803 15.69 31.81 -18.91
C SER A 803 15.67 32.43 -20.33
N LEU A 804 14.99 31.80 -21.28
CA LEU A 804 14.94 32.22 -22.69
C LEU A 804 14.35 33.62 -22.91
N GLN A 805 13.32 34.01 -22.14
CA GLN A 805 12.71 35.34 -22.29
C GLN A 805 13.67 36.46 -21.87
N GLY A 806 14.39 36.25 -20.76
CA GLY A 806 15.42 37.19 -20.30
C GLY A 806 16.57 37.27 -21.31
N ALA A 807 17.04 36.11 -21.79
CA ALA A 807 18.10 36.07 -22.80
C ALA A 807 17.69 36.73 -24.13
N GLY A 808 16.43 36.59 -24.55
CA GLY A 808 15.88 37.32 -25.69
C GLY A 808 15.94 38.83 -25.49
N GLY A 809 15.63 39.32 -24.27
CA GLY A 809 15.80 40.73 -23.93
C GLY A 809 17.27 41.18 -23.97
N VAL A 810 18.20 40.34 -23.52
CA VAL A 810 19.65 40.60 -23.65
C VAL A 810 20.09 40.67 -25.11
N LEU A 811 19.59 39.79 -25.99
CA LEU A 811 19.88 39.84 -27.42
C LEU A 811 19.44 41.16 -28.04
N VAL A 812 18.21 41.60 -27.75
CA VAL A 812 17.69 42.87 -28.26
C VAL A 812 18.54 44.02 -27.73
N LEU A 813 18.78 44.10 -26.41
CA LEU A 813 19.58 45.16 -25.80
C LEU A 813 21.00 45.22 -26.38
N GLY A 814 21.69 44.09 -26.44
CA GLY A 814 23.04 44.00 -26.98
C GLY A 814 23.11 44.39 -28.46
N SER A 815 22.15 43.96 -29.27
CA SER A 815 22.09 44.34 -30.69
C SER A 815 21.87 45.84 -30.91
N VAL A 816 20.95 46.45 -30.15
CA VAL A 816 20.71 47.90 -30.21
C VAL A 816 21.93 48.67 -29.74
N PHE A 817 22.58 48.21 -28.66
CA PHE A 817 23.79 48.84 -28.14
C PHE A 817 24.95 48.79 -29.14
N GLU A 818 25.21 47.63 -29.76
CA GLU A 818 26.23 47.49 -30.80
C GLU A 818 25.93 48.35 -32.02
N SER A 819 24.66 48.45 -32.42
CA SER A 819 24.25 49.35 -33.51
C SER A 819 24.49 50.81 -33.18
N ILE A 820 24.23 51.24 -31.93
CA ILE A 820 24.49 52.61 -31.50
C ILE A 820 26.00 52.88 -31.53
N ILE A 821 26.81 52.01 -30.93
CA ILE A 821 28.27 52.21 -30.86
C ILE A 821 28.92 52.18 -32.25
N SER A 822 28.53 51.23 -33.11
CA SER A 822 29.01 51.20 -34.49
C SER A 822 28.57 52.43 -35.28
N GLY A 823 27.41 53.00 -34.93
CA GLY A 823 26.89 54.23 -35.52
C GLY A 823 27.56 55.51 -35.02
N VAL A 824 28.21 55.54 -33.86
CA VAL A 824 28.87 56.75 -33.32
C VAL A 824 29.95 57.29 -34.27
N GLY A 825 30.63 56.43 -35.05
CA GLY A 825 31.52 56.88 -36.13
C GLY A 825 30.79 57.44 -37.37
N ALA A 826 29.58 56.97 -37.67
CA ALA A 826 28.77 57.44 -38.81
C ALA A 826 27.97 58.71 -38.48
N TYR A 827 27.59 58.90 -37.22
CA TYR A 827 26.86 60.09 -36.76
C TYR A 827 27.75 61.34 -36.68
N GLU A 828 29.07 61.22 -36.52
CA GLU A 828 29.99 62.36 -36.63
C GLU A 828 30.08 62.91 -38.08
N GLU A 829 29.94 62.07 -39.11
CA GLU A 829 29.83 62.52 -40.51
C GLU A 829 28.46 63.15 -40.81
N ILE A 830 27.37 62.61 -40.25
CA ILE A 830 26.01 63.15 -40.42
C ILE A 830 25.83 64.47 -39.67
N ALA A 831 26.46 64.63 -38.49
CA ALA A 831 26.46 65.90 -37.75
C ALA A 831 27.24 67.01 -38.48
N ARG A 832 28.23 66.67 -39.31
CA ARG A 832 28.92 67.62 -40.21
C ARG A 832 28.08 68.03 -41.43
N LEU A 833 26.98 67.34 -41.71
CA LEU A 833 26.04 67.65 -42.81
C LEU A 833 24.83 68.50 -42.37
N ALA A 834 24.69 68.80 -41.08
CA ALA A 834 23.67 69.72 -40.60
C ALA A 834 24.11 71.18 -40.86
N PRO A 835 23.32 72.01 -41.57
CA PRO A 835 23.65 73.43 -41.75
C PRO A 835 23.61 74.15 -40.39
N ALA A 836 24.55 75.08 -40.20
CA ALA A 836 24.67 75.92 -39.01
C ALA A 836 23.42 76.78 -38.73
#